data_AF-A0A662NXR2-F1
#
_entry.id   AF-A0A662NXR2-F1
#
_cell.length_a   1.000
_cell.length_b   1.000
_cell.length_c   1.000
_cell.angle_alpha   90.00
_cell.angle_beta   90.00
_cell.angle_gamma   90.00
#
_symmetry.space_group_name_H-M   'P 1'
#
loop_
_entity.id
_entity.type
_entity.pdbx_description
1 polymer ?
#
loop_
_entity_poly.entity_id
_entity_poly.type
_entity_poly.pdbx_seq_one_letter_code
_entity_poly.pdbx_strand_id
1 'polypeptide(L)'
;MRVFESYREYVSHFSRLVQLEREEEMRQQTEEIEKLSGQKREKLGRAVLNLTGKDIGRGLGGKYLVKFGRKNFPETEISVGDLVIVSLGKPKPRDPQGTVVEKGRNFLVVAFDKKPPSFVYRKKVRIDLYANDITFQRMLDALKLFGKGDSRLGDVILGKRKPSFIPSQSKIHFVNDSLNPSQKIAVKKSLEAQELFLIHGPPGTGKTTTLVESIVQHVKRGYKVLATADSNIAVDNLVEKLVNAGIVVVRVGNPARVSKPLLEHTLDYLIQKDESFKESEEIWRKIDVLREEQRKYTKPSPQWRRGLSDEQIKSLARSGRSSRGVPLRRIQEMAKWLELQDRINSLVKRARVLELKAVNSILERAQVVCSTNSTAGSELLMGRKFDVVFIDEATQSVEPSCIIPIVRGKKLIMAGDHRQLPPTILSQKAKVLEFTLFERLLEVYGDDIKSILRVQYRMNERIMEFPNKEFYDGLLMAHPSVARHSLEDFPLTLSVLEESEGWLKKVLIPPVPLVFIDTLGLCEERQRRGSTSRENPCEAEIVAKITKKLLEMGVKASDIGVISPYDDQIDLLRRMINVEGLEIKTVDGYQGREKEVIVISFVRSNNRGELGFLEDLRRLNVAITRAKRKLIMIGDSKTLSSNETYKRLIEYVRGEGGYILWEP
;
A
#
# COMPACT_ATOMS: atom_id res chain seq x y z
N MET A 1 -15.70 16.61 13.97
CA MET A 1 -15.97 16.13 15.34
C MET A 1 -14.77 15.31 15.78
N ARG A 2 -14.23 15.59 16.97
CA ARG A 2 -13.00 14.96 17.49
C ARG A 2 -13.33 13.81 18.45
N VAL A 3 -14.44 13.95 19.17
CA VAL A 3 -15.10 12.97 20.04
C VAL A 3 -16.47 12.64 19.46
N PHE A 4 -16.93 11.39 19.63
CA PHE A 4 -18.24 10.92 19.17
C PHE A 4 -19.12 10.51 20.36
N GLU A 5 -20.37 10.97 20.37
CA GLU A 5 -21.35 10.74 21.42
C GLU A 5 -21.89 9.31 21.42
N SER A 6 -21.80 8.59 20.30
CA SER A 6 -22.24 7.20 20.23
C SER A 6 -21.55 6.43 19.11
N TYR A 7 -21.56 5.09 19.23
CA TYR A 7 -21.12 4.20 18.16
C TYR A 7 -21.95 4.41 16.88
N ARG A 8 -23.25 4.69 17.03
CA ARG A 8 -24.15 4.96 15.91
C ARG A 8 -23.74 6.21 15.14
N GLU A 9 -23.40 7.29 15.86
CA GLU A 9 -22.92 8.53 15.25
C GLU A 9 -21.60 8.30 14.51
N TYR A 10 -20.63 7.66 15.16
CA TYR A 10 -19.34 7.30 14.57
C TYR A 10 -19.52 6.52 13.25
N VAL A 11 -20.33 5.44 13.29
CA VAL A 11 -20.59 4.59 12.13
C VAL A 11 -21.30 5.37 11.03
N SER A 12 -22.30 6.18 11.37
CA SER A 12 -23.04 6.99 10.39
C SER A 12 -22.14 8.02 9.71
N HIS A 13 -21.28 8.69 10.48
CA HIS A 13 -20.34 9.69 9.97
C HIS A 13 -19.37 9.07 8.97
N PHE A 14 -18.67 8.02 9.38
CA PHE A 14 -17.63 7.40 8.54
C PHE A 14 -18.21 6.59 7.38
N SER A 15 -19.37 5.92 7.54
CA SER A 15 -19.98 5.19 6.42
C SER A 15 -20.37 6.13 5.28
N ARG A 16 -20.87 7.33 5.60
CA ARG A 16 -21.16 8.37 4.60
C ARG A 16 -19.90 8.81 3.85
N LEU A 17 -18.81 9.06 4.57
CA LEU A 17 -17.53 9.48 3.96
C LEU A 17 -16.92 8.39 3.07
N VAL A 18 -16.96 7.14 3.54
CA VAL A 18 -16.52 5.96 2.77
C VAL A 18 -17.31 5.83 1.48
N GLN A 19 -18.63 6.05 1.51
CA GLN A 19 -19.47 6.03 0.30
C GLN A 19 -19.13 7.17 -0.66
N LEU A 20 -18.93 8.39 -0.16
CA LEU A 20 -18.56 9.54 -1.00
C LEU A 20 -17.20 9.34 -1.70
N GLU A 21 -16.24 8.71 -1.02
CA GLU A 21 -14.95 8.37 -1.61
C GLU A 21 -15.09 7.25 -2.65
N ARG A 22 -15.81 6.18 -2.29
CA ARG A 22 -16.10 5.05 -3.18
C ARG A 22 -16.76 5.50 -4.48
N GLU A 23 -17.79 6.34 -4.40
CA GLU A 23 -18.50 6.86 -5.57
C GLU A 23 -17.59 7.68 -6.49
N GLU A 24 -16.73 8.52 -5.90
CA GLU A 24 -15.79 9.34 -6.65
C GLU A 24 -14.71 8.50 -7.33
N GLU A 25 -14.13 7.51 -6.63
CA GLU A 25 -13.14 6.60 -7.23
C GLU A 25 -13.74 5.81 -8.39
N MET A 26 -14.94 5.25 -8.22
CA MET A 26 -15.63 4.52 -9.29
C MET A 26 -15.93 5.43 -10.48
N ARG A 27 -16.34 6.68 -10.24
CA ARG A 27 -16.62 7.67 -11.29
C ARG A 27 -15.35 8.00 -12.07
N GLN A 28 -14.27 8.36 -11.39
CA GLN A 28 -13.00 8.72 -12.04
C GLN A 28 -12.45 7.56 -12.88
N GLN A 29 -12.43 6.34 -12.36
CA GLN A 29 -11.92 5.18 -13.10
C GLN A 29 -12.80 4.84 -14.31
N THR A 30 -14.12 4.94 -14.18
CA THR A 30 -15.04 4.69 -15.29
C THR A 30 -14.84 5.73 -16.39
N GLU A 31 -14.79 7.01 -16.04
CA GLU A 31 -14.49 8.09 -16.99
C GLU A 31 -13.12 7.92 -17.65
N GLU A 32 -12.11 7.46 -16.92
CA GLU A 32 -10.77 7.22 -17.44
C GLU A 32 -10.76 6.08 -18.47
N ILE A 33 -11.42 4.94 -18.16
CA ILE A 33 -11.57 3.80 -19.08
C ILE A 33 -12.34 4.23 -20.34
N GLU A 34 -13.31 5.15 -20.20
CA GLU A 34 -14.11 5.64 -21.30
C GLU A 34 -13.36 6.63 -22.20
N LYS A 35 -12.64 7.60 -21.61
CA LYS A 35 -12.00 8.72 -22.32
C LYS A 35 -10.61 8.37 -22.85
N LEU A 36 -9.83 7.55 -22.16
CA LEU A 36 -8.45 7.25 -22.54
C LEU A 36 -8.35 6.02 -23.45
N SER A 37 -7.47 6.10 -24.45
CA SER A 37 -7.11 4.93 -25.27
C SER A 37 -6.30 3.92 -24.45
N GLY A 38 -6.32 2.65 -24.84
CA GLY A 38 -5.55 1.62 -24.14
C GLY A 38 -4.04 1.90 -24.10
N GLN A 39 -3.49 2.52 -25.15
CA GLN A 39 -2.08 2.92 -25.19
C GLN A 39 -1.76 4.03 -24.19
N LYS A 40 -2.65 5.02 -24.02
CA LYS A 40 -2.48 6.07 -23.01
C LYS A 40 -2.55 5.47 -21.60
N ARG A 41 -3.50 4.57 -21.34
CA ARG A 41 -3.59 3.86 -20.06
C ARG A 41 -2.39 2.97 -19.76
N GLU A 42 -1.80 2.32 -20.77
CA GLU A 42 -0.55 1.55 -20.58
C GLU A 42 0.64 2.46 -20.24
N LYS A 43 0.74 3.64 -20.87
CA LYS A 43 1.77 4.63 -20.51
C LYS A 43 1.60 5.15 -19.09
N LEU A 44 0.36 5.34 -18.64
CA LEU A 44 0.04 5.69 -17.25
C LEU A 44 0.15 4.49 -16.28
N GLY A 45 0.51 3.31 -16.76
CA GLY A 45 0.61 2.11 -15.93
C GLY A 45 -0.73 1.54 -15.44
N ARG A 46 -1.87 2.03 -15.94
CA ARG A 46 -3.25 1.62 -15.56
C ARG A 46 -3.81 0.46 -16.40
N ALA A 47 -3.10 0.08 -17.46
CA ALA A 47 -3.45 -1.05 -18.31
C ALA A 47 -2.20 -1.79 -18.80
N VAL A 48 -2.35 -3.06 -19.14
CA VAL A 48 -1.33 -3.83 -19.84
C VAL A 48 -1.96 -4.52 -21.04
N LEU A 49 -1.49 -4.15 -22.22
CA LEU A 49 -1.99 -4.61 -23.51
C LEU A 49 -1.25 -5.86 -23.99
N ASN A 50 -1.80 -6.53 -25.00
CA ASN A 50 -1.13 -7.57 -25.77
C ASN A 50 -0.57 -8.74 -24.93
N LEU A 51 -1.27 -9.10 -23.87
CA LEU A 51 -0.94 -10.21 -23.00
C LEU A 51 -1.36 -11.55 -23.62
N THR A 52 -0.70 -12.62 -23.16
CA THR A 52 -1.12 -14.00 -23.40
C THR A 52 -1.52 -14.62 -22.07
N GLY A 53 -2.77 -15.06 -21.96
CA GLY A 53 -3.25 -15.80 -20.79
C GLY A 53 -2.95 -17.29 -20.86
N LYS A 54 -2.54 -17.88 -19.75
CA LYS A 54 -2.32 -19.32 -19.57
C LYS A 54 -2.99 -19.79 -18.30
N ASP A 55 -3.71 -20.91 -18.37
CA ASP A 55 -4.24 -21.57 -17.19
C ASP A 55 -3.08 -22.12 -16.36
N ILE A 56 -3.05 -21.82 -15.07
CA ILE A 56 -2.05 -22.35 -14.13
C ILE A 56 -2.68 -23.14 -12.99
N GLY A 57 -3.98 -23.46 -13.08
CA GLY A 57 -4.69 -24.29 -12.11
C GLY A 57 -5.58 -23.50 -11.16
N ARG A 58 -5.62 -23.96 -9.90
CA ARG A 58 -6.58 -23.50 -8.89
C ARG A 58 -5.89 -22.87 -7.70
N GLY A 59 -6.53 -21.84 -7.14
CA GLY A 59 -6.18 -21.26 -5.86
C GLY A 59 -7.22 -21.58 -4.78
N LEU A 60 -6.98 -21.05 -3.59
CA LEU A 60 -7.85 -21.19 -2.41
C LEU A 60 -9.31 -20.81 -2.73
N GLY A 61 -10.27 -21.64 -2.31
CA GLY A 61 -11.70 -21.44 -2.59
C GLY A 61 -12.12 -21.91 -3.98
N GLY A 62 -11.26 -22.67 -4.67
CA GLY A 62 -11.49 -23.16 -6.03
C GLY A 62 -11.37 -22.09 -7.12
N LYS A 63 -10.75 -20.95 -6.82
CA LYS A 63 -10.58 -19.85 -7.78
C LYS A 63 -9.72 -20.29 -8.96
N TYR A 64 -10.07 -19.83 -10.16
CA TYR A 64 -9.32 -20.10 -11.39
C TYR A 64 -8.13 -19.15 -11.48
N LEU A 65 -6.92 -19.68 -11.59
CA LEU A 65 -5.71 -18.88 -11.71
C LEU A 65 -5.28 -18.80 -13.17
N VAL A 66 -5.16 -17.58 -13.69
CA VAL A 66 -4.67 -17.34 -15.06
C VAL A 66 -3.44 -16.45 -15.00
N LYS A 67 -2.35 -16.94 -15.59
CA LYS A 67 -1.10 -16.20 -15.74
C LYS A 67 -1.08 -15.45 -17.07
N PHE A 68 -0.97 -14.14 -17.02
CA PHE A 68 -0.86 -13.25 -18.16
C PHE A 68 0.55 -12.70 -18.27
N GLY A 69 1.22 -12.96 -19.40
CA GLY A 69 2.59 -12.47 -19.60
C GLY A 69 2.87 -12.00 -21.02
N ARG A 70 3.91 -11.16 -21.15
CA ARG A 70 4.53 -10.76 -22.42
C ARG A 70 6.03 -10.49 -22.21
N LYS A 71 6.84 -10.56 -23.28
CA LYS A 71 8.30 -10.35 -23.21
C LYS A 71 8.68 -8.94 -22.71
N ASN A 72 8.03 -7.90 -23.23
CA ASN A 72 8.29 -6.50 -22.88
C ASN A 72 7.19 -5.99 -21.94
N PHE A 73 7.12 -6.53 -20.73
CA PHE A 73 6.11 -6.15 -19.77
C PHE A 73 6.33 -4.68 -19.32
N PRO A 74 5.32 -3.80 -19.40
CA PRO A 74 5.51 -2.39 -19.09
C PRO A 74 5.55 -2.19 -17.57
N GLU A 75 6.14 -1.09 -17.12
CA GLU A 75 5.89 -0.64 -15.75
C GLU A 75 4.38 -0.36 -15.59
N THR A 76 3.82 -0.85 -14.49
CA THR A 76 2.39 -0.74 -14.22
C THR A 76 2.17 -0.55 -12.73
N GLU A 77 1.17 0.25 -12.41
CA GLU A 77 0.69 0.46 -11.05
C GLU A 77 -0.17 -0.70 -10.55
N ILE A 78 -0.68 -1.53 -11.48
CA ILE A 78 -1.41 -2.77 -11.13
C ILE A 78 -0.53 -3.61 -10.23
N SER A 79 -1.03 -3.88 -9.04
CA SER A 79 -0.35 -4.52 -7.94
C SER A 79 -1.18 -5.67 -7.39
N VAL A 80 -0.54 -6.47 -6.54
CA VAL A 80 -1.21 -7.57 -5.86
C VAL A 80 -2.35 -7.05 -4.99
N GLY A 81 -3.53 -7.65 -5.13
CA GLY A 81 -4.76 -7.26 -4.44
C GLY A 81 -5.70 -6.41 -5.31
N ASP A 82 -5.21 -5.86 -6.43
CA ASP A 82 -6.03 -5.03 -7.31
C ASP A 82 -7.08 -5.86 -8.05
N LEU A 83 -8.28 -5.28 -8.18
CA LEU A 83 -9.30 -5.80 -9.07
C LEU A 83 -8.94 -5.36 -10.49
N VAL A 84 -8.96 -6.31 -11.42
CA VAL A 84 -8.68 -6.03 -12.82
C VAL A 84 -9.77 -6.59 -13.70
N ILE A 85 -9.98 -5.93 -14.84
CA ILE A 85 -10.90 -6.36 -15.88
C ILE A 85 -10.13 -6.83 -17.10
N VAL A 86 -10.53 -7.99 -17.63
CA VAL A 86 -9.82 -8.66 -18.72
C VAL A 86 -10.65 -8.62 -20.00
N SER A 87 -10.12 -8.03 -21.06
CA SER A 87 -10.87 -7.80 -22.31
C SER A 87 -10.01 -8.07 -23.55
N LEU A 88 -10.66 -8.17 -24.73
CA LEU A 88 -9.97 -8.21 -26.03
C LEU A 88 -9.75 -6.82 -26.65
N GLY A 89 -10.32 -5.76 -26.05
CA GLY A 89 -10.42 -4.44 -26.67
C GLY A 89 -10.65 -3.33 -25.64
N LYS A 90 -11.73 -2.55 -25.80
CA LYS A 90 -12.16 -1.61 -24.76
C LYS A 90 -12.90 -2.39 -23.67
N PRO A 91 -12.52 -2.28 -22.38
CA PRO A 91 -13.19 -2.96 -21.29
C PRO A 91 -14.68 -2.62 -21.23
N LYS A 92 -15.51 -3.63 -20.96
CA LYS A 92 -16.95 -3.48 -20.73
C LYS A 92 -17.28 -4.02 -19.34
N PRO A 93 -18.29 -3.48 -18.61
CA PRO A 93 -18.62 -3.93 -17.25
C PRO A 93 -18.90 -5.44 -17.10
N ARG A 94 -19.34 -6.10 -18.19
CA ARG A 94 -19.62 -7.54 -18.26
C ARG A 94 -18.40 -8.42 -18.52
N ASP A 95 -17.25 -7.83 -18.82
CA ASP A 95 -16.03 -8.58 -19.06
C ASP A 95 -15.54 -9.26 -17.76
N PRO A 96 -14.77 -10.35 -17.86
CA PRO A 96 -14.25 -11.07 -16.69
C PRO A 96 -13.45 -10.16 -15.78
N GLN A 97 -13.86 -10.12 -14.51
CA GLN A 97 -13.16 -9.43 -13.45
C GLN A 97 -12.47 -10.46 -12.55
N GLY A 98 -11.28 -10.12 -12.07
CA GLY A 98 -10.53 -10.97 -11.16
C GLY A 98 -9.53 -10.17 -10.35
N THR A 99 -9.02 -10.78 -9.28
CA THR A 99 -8.07 -10.13 -8.36
C THR A 99 -6.66 -10.55 -8.72
N VAL A 100 -5.72 -9.62 -8.82
CA VAL A 100 -4.30 -9.92 -9.00
C VAL A 100 -3.77 -10.59 -7.74
N VAL A 101 -3.29 -11.83 -7.87
CA VAL A 101 -2.71 -12.59 -6.75
C VAL A 101 -1.19 -12.66 -6.82
N GLU A 102 -0.59 -12.46 -7.98
CA GLU A 102 0.87 -12.46 -8.12
C GLU A 102 1.28 -11.46 -9.19
N LYS A 103 2.39 -10.75 -8.94
CA LYS A 103 3.05 -9.87 -9.91
C LYS A 103 4.51 -10.27 -10.00
N GLY A 104 4.90 -10.80 -11.15
CA GLY A 104 6.30 -11.03 -11.49
C GLY A 104 6.85 -9.90 -12.36
N ARG A 105 8.15 -9.96 -12.68
CA ARG A 105 8.80 -8.98 -13.57
C ARG A 105 8.13 -8.87 -14.94
N ASN A 106 7.64 -10.00 -15.47
CA ASN A 106 7.08 -10.09 -16.83
C ASN A 106 5.66 -10.66 -16.90
N PHE A 107 4.94 -10.73 -15.78
CA PHE A 107 3.60 -11.33 -15.74
C PHE A 107 2.75 -10.87 -14.56
N LEU A 108 1.44 -11.09 -14.71
CA LEU A 108 0.44 -11.02 -13.63
C LEU A 108 -0.27 -12.37 -13.53
N VAL A 109 -0.59 -12.82 -12.32
CA VAL A 109 -1.53 -13.91 -12.09
C VAL A 109 -2.82 -13.31 -11.54
N VAL A 110 -3.94 -13.61 -12.18
CA VAL A 110 -5.26 -13.13 -11.77
C VAL A 110 -6.12 -14.32 -11.37
N ALA A 111 -6.75 -14.21 -10.19
CA ALA A 111 -7.70 -15.16 -9.66
C ALA A 111 -9.14 -14.77 -10.03
N PHE A 112 -9.89 -15.71 -10.60
CA PHE A 112 -11.31 -15.54 -10.96
C PHE A 112 -12.19 -16.49 -10.13
N ASP A 113 -13.32 -16.00 -9.63
CA ASP A 113 -14.25 -16.82 -8.84
C ASP A 113 -15.02 -17.85 -9.70
N LYS A 114 -15.10 -17.61 -11.02
CA LYS A 114 -15.76 -18.48 -12.01
C LYS A 114 -14.81 -18.75 -13.17
N LYS A 115 -15.03 -19.84 -13.92
CA LYS A 115 -14.22 -20.18 -15.10
C LYS A 115 -14.29 -19.01 -16.08
N PRO A 116 -13.19 -18.30 -16.35
CA PRO A 116 -13.24 -17.21 -17.29
C PRO A 116 -13.54 -17.75 -18.71
N PRO A 117 -14.14 -16.93 -19.60
CA PRO A 117 -14.38 -17.30 -20.98
C PRO A 117 -13.10 -17.69 -21.72
N SER A 118 -13.22 -18.52 -22.76
CA SER A 118 -12.07 -19.08 -23.49
C SER A 118 -11.13 -18.03 -24.10
N PHE A 119 -11.62 -16.82 -24.37
CA PHE A 119 -10.78 -15.74 -24.89
C PHE A 119 -9.70 -15.28 -23.91
N VAL A 120 -9.93 -15.45 -22.60
CA VAL A 120 -8.99 -15.06 -21.55
C VAL A 120 -7.67 -15.83 -21.67
N TYR A 121 -7.70 -17.02 -22.26
CA TYR A 121 -6.53 -17.88 -22.48
C TYR A 121 -5.85 -17.67 -23.86
N ARG A 122 -6.26 -16.64 -24.63
CA ARG A 122 -5.72 -16.36 -25.96
C ARG A 122 -4.60 -15.31 -25.90
N LYS A 123 -3.99 -15.04 -27.06
CA LYS A 123 -3.09 -13.89 -27.27
C LYS A 123 -3.90 -12.60 -27.45
N LYS A 124 -3.22 -11.45 -27.33
CA LYS A 124 -3.79 -10.10 -27.51
C LYS A 124 -4.88 -9.74 -26.48
N VAL A 125 -4.76 -10.30 -25.27
CA VAL A 125 -5.62 -9.94 -24.15
C VAL A 125 -5.11 -8.63 -23.53
N ARG A 126 -6.03 -7.84 -23.02
CA ARG A 126 -5.76 -6.61 -22.28
C ARG A 126 -6.27 -6.76 -20.85
N ILE A 127 -5.49 -6.26 -19.90
CA ILE A 127 -5.87 -6.13 -18.49
C ILE A 127 -5.89 -4.65 -18.14
N ASP A 128 -6.97 -4.19 -17.53
CA ASP A 128 -7.07 -2.83 -16.97
C ASP A 128 -7.28 -2.89 -15.47
N LEU A 129 -6.66 -1.97 -14.76
CA LEU A 129 -7.00 -1.67 -13.38
C LEU A 129 -8.48 -1.27 -13.30
N TYR A 130 -9.20 -1.85 -12.36
CA TYR A 130 -10.63 -1.66 -12.18
C TYR A 130 -10.96 -1.36 -10.71
N ALA A 131 -12.07 -0.65 -10.48
CA ALA A 131 -12.35 -0.08 -9.17
C ALA A 131 -12.62 -1.19 -8.16
N ASN A 132 -11.83 -1.20 -7.09
CA ASN A 132 -11.89 -2.26 -6.09
C ASN A 132 -12.91 -1.89 -5.00
N ASP A 133 -14.15 -2.35 -5.16
CA ASP A 133 -15.19 -2.15 -4.15
C ASP A 133 -14.95 -2.97 -2.87
N ILE A 134 -14.09 -3.99 -2.91
CA ILE A 134 -13.89 -4.91 -1.79
C ILE A 134 -13.31 -4.16 -0.58
N THR A 135 -12.39 -3.22 -0.82
CA THR A 135 -11.78 -2.44 0.27
C THR A 135 -12.81 -1.55 0.96
N PHE A 136 -13.65 -0.83 0.20
CA PHE A 136 -14.73 -0.02 0.75
C PHE A 136 -15.78 -0.86 1.49
N GLN A 137 -16.18 -1.99 0.91
CA GLN A 137 -17.12 -2.91 1.55
C GLN A 137 -16.58 -3.43 2.88
N ARG A 138 -15.29 -3.78 2.95
CA ARG A 138 -14.64 -4.21 4.21
C ARG A 138 -14.60 -3.10 5.25
N MET A 139 -14.37 -1.84 4.86
CA MET A 139 -14.48 -0.69 5.77
C MET A 139 -15.91 -0.58 6.32
N LEU A 140 -16.93 -0.66 5.46
CA LEU A 140 -18.34 -0.59 5.87
C LEU A 140 -18.74 -1.76 6.78
N ASP A 141 -18.30 -2.98 6.48
CA ASP A 141 -18.55 -4.16 7.29
C ASP A 141 -17.88 -4.05 8.66
N ALA A 142 -16.64 -3.54 8.70
CA ALA A 142 -15.91 -3.29 9.94
C ALA A 142 -16.58 -2.20 10.79
N LEU A 143 -17.02 -1.10 10.17
CA LEU A 143 -17.79 -0.06 10.84
C LEU A 143 -19.10 -0.63 11.42
N LYS A 144 -19.81 -1.48 10.68
CA LYS A 144 -21.02 -2.16 11.18
C LYS A 144 -20.71 -3.07 12.37
N LEU A 145 -19.60 -3.80 12.34
CA LEU A 145 -19.15 -4.62 13.47
C LEU A 145 -18.77 -3.77 14.68
N PHE A 146 -18.04 -2.68 14.47
CA PHE A 146 -17.68 -1.71 15.51
C PHE A 146 -18.93 -1.08 16.14
N GLY A 147 -19.94 -0.79 15.32
CA GLY A 147 -21.23 -0.22 15.73
C GLY A 147 -22.04 -1.08 16.69
N LYS A 148 -21.74 -2.38 16.81
CA LYS A 148 -22.36 -3.26 17.82
C LYS A 148 -21.98 -2.86 19.25
N GLY A 149 -20.92 -2.06 19.41
CA GLY A 149 -20.52 -1.45 20.66
C GLY A 149 -19.89 -2.44 21.67
N ASP A 150 -19.79 -1.96 22.91
CA ASP A 150 -19.46 -2.75 24.10
C ASP A 150 -18.02 -3.27 24.18
N SER A 151 -17.05 -2.39 23.94
CA SER A 151 -15.64 -2.69 24.23
C SER A 151 -14.89 -1.50 24.81
N ARG A 152 -14.00 -1.75 25.77
CA ARG A 152 -13.14 -0.72 26.37
C ARG A 152 -12.33 0.05 25.32
N LEU A 153 -11.75 -0.68 24.36
CA LEU A 153 -11.01 -0.09 23.24
C LEU A 153 -11.92 0.77 22.36
N GLY A 154 -13.16 0.34 22.09
CA GLY A 154 -14.11 1.14 21.34
C GLY A 154 -14.44 2.45 22.04
N ASP A 155 -14.71 2.45 23.35
CA ASP A 155 -14.94 3.69 24.12
C ASP A 155 -13.75 4.65 24.06
N VAL A 156 -12.52 4.10 24.10
CA VAL A 156 -11.29 4.88 23.90
C VAL A 156 -11.24 5.46 22.49
N ILE A 157 -11.60 4.70 21.45
CA ILE A 157 -11.63 5.19 20.06
C ILE A 157 -12.66 6.31 19.91
N LEU A 158 -13.82 6.22 20.56
CA LEU A 158 -14.85 7.27 20.49
C LEU A 158 -14.44 8.57 21.20
N GLY A 159 -13.41 8.57 22.05
CA GLY A 159 -13.08 9.72 22.89
C GLY A 159 -13.79 9.73 24.25
N LYS A 160 -14.52 8.66 24.60
CA LYS A 160 -15.36 8.60 25.82
C LYS A 160 -14.63 8.11 27.05
N ARG A 161 -13.49 7.45 26.87
CA ARG A 161 -12.69 6.87 27.94
C ARG A 161 -11.23 7.15 27.69
N LYS A 162 -10.54 7.74 28.66
CA LYS A 162 -9.07 7.87 28.60
C LYS A 162 -8.43 6.48 28.67
N PRO A 163 -7.42 6.18 27.82
CA PRO A 163 -6.68 4.94 27.94
C PRO A 163 -5.92 4.88 29.26
N SER A 164 -5.79 3.67 29.79
CA SER A 164 -5.15 3.41 31.08
C SER A 164 -3.78 2.74 30.92
N PHE A 165 -2.89 2.98 31.88
CA PHE A 165 -1.52 2.46 31.89
C PHE A 165 -1.24 1.79 33.23
N ILE A 166 -0.75 0.55 33.19
CA ILE A 166 -0.33 -0.21 34.37
C ILE A 166 1.19 -0.38 34.29
N PRO A 167 1.96 0.24 35.20
CA PRO A 167 3.42 0.13 35.19
C PRO A 167 3.90 -1.32 35.24
N SER A 168 4.84 -1.66 34.36
CA SER A 168 5.44 -3.00 34.36
C SER A 168 6.44 -3.10 35.50
N GLN A 169 6.18 -3.95 36.49
CA GLN A 169 7.13 -4.27 37.56
C GLN A 169 8.26 -5.20 37.09
N SER A 170 8.05 -5.92 35.98
CA SER A 170 9.02 -6.88 35.45
C SER A 170 10.13 -6.20 34.64
N LYS A 171 11.37 -6.62 34.86
CA LYS A 171 12.51 -6.22 34.03
C LYS A 171 12.30 -6.73 32.59
N ILE A 172 12.36 -5.82 31.62
CA ILE A 172 12.20 -6.17 30.21
C ILE A 172 13.56 -6.59 29.66
N HIS A 173 13.65 -7.82 29.17
CA HIS A 173 14.80 -8.30 28.39
C HIS A 173 14.51 -8.07 26.91
N PHE A 174 15.09 -7.01 26.36
CA PHE A 174 14.97 -6.68 24.94
C PHE A 174 15.67 -7.73 24.09
N VAL A 175 15.07 -8.10 22.95
CA VAL A 175 15.71 -9.01 21.99
C VAL A 175 16.71 -8.25 21.13
N ASN A 176 16.37 -7.02 20.78
CA ASN A 176 17.28 -6.13 20.10
C ASN A 176 18.06 -5.25 21.10
N ASP A 177 19.32 -5.61 21.35
CA ASP A 177 20.21 -4.86 22.25
C ASP A 177 20.60 -3.47 21.70
N SER A 178 20.48 -3.26 20.37
CA SER A 178 20.84 -1.99 19.72
C SER A 178 19.80 -0.87 19.89
N LEU A 179 18.69 -1.13 20.58
CA LEU A 179 17.67 -0.11 20.80
C LEU A 179 18.19 1.03 21.69
N ASN A 180 17.98 2.25 21.20
CA ASN A 180 18.30 3.46 21.95
C ASN A 180 17.26 3.73 23.07
N PRO A 181 17.55 4.64 24.02
CA PRO A 181 16.66 4.92 25.15
C PRO A 181 15.23 5.31 24.75
N SER A 182 15.04 6.12 23.70
CA SER A 182 13.70 6.55 23.27
C SER A 182 12.86 5.39 22.74
N GLN A 183 13.49 4.45 22.03
CA GLN A 183 12.84 3.23 21.54
C GLN A 183 12.50 2.28 22.69
N LYS A 184 13.42 2.09 23.65
CA LYS A 184 13.17 1.29 24.86
C LYS A 184 12.01 1.82 25.70
N ILE A 185 11.91 3.15 25.83
CA ILE A 185 10.77 3.81 26.52
C ILE A 185 9.46 3.55 25.77
N ALA A 186 9.45 3.69 24.44
CA ALA A 186 8.26 3.43 23.63
C ALA A 186 7.78 1.97 23.77
N VAL A 187 8.69 0.99 23.73
CA VAL A 187 8.37 -0.43 23.95
C VAL A 187 7.86 -0.67 25.38
N LYS A 188 8.46 -0.04 26.39
CA LYS A 188 7.99 -0.18 27.78
C LYS A 188 6.55 0.36 27.92
N LYS A 189 6.31 1.60 27.48
CA LYS A 189 4.98 2.22 27.56
C LYS A 189 3.92 1.48 26.74
N SER A 190 4.30 0.90 25.60
CA SER A 190 3.39 0.09 24.80
C SER A 190 2.93 -1.16 25.56
N LEU A 191 3.78 -1.76 26.40
CA LEU A 191 3.41 -2.89 27.26
C LEU A 191 2.52 -2.45 28.43
N GLU A 192 2.75 -1.26 29.00
CA GLU A 192 1.99 -0.71 30.12
C GLU A 192 0.56 -0.30 29.74
N ALA A 193 0.36 0.14 28.49
CA ALA A 193 -0.95 0.50 27.97
C ALA A 193 -1.94 -0.68 28.02
N GLN A 194 -3.16 -0.43 28.49
CA GLN A 194 -4.22 -1.45 28.54
C GLN A 194 -5.05 -1.46 27.26
N GLU A 195 -5.39 -0.28 26.73
CA GLU A 195 -6.22 -0.15 25.54
C GLU A 195 -5.48 0.40 24.32
N LEU A 196 -4.77 1.52 24.46
CA LEU A 196 -4.23 2.29 23.33
C LEU A 196 -2.83 2.82 23.64
N PHE A 197 -1.93 2.74 22.66
CA PHE A 197 -0.67 3.47 22.68
C PHE A 197 -0.18 3.86 21.28
N LEU A 198 0.44 5.04 21.17
CA LEU A 198 0.97 5.59 19.92
C LEU A 198 2.49 5.69 19.95
N ILE A 199 3.14 5.17 18.91
CA ILE A 199 4.57 5.36 18.65
C ILE A 199 4.70 6.38 17.53
N HIS A 200 5.11 7.60 17.89
CA HIS A 200 5.43 8.63 16.90
C HIS A 200 6.90 8.47 16.49
N GLY A 201 7.16 8.03 15.27
CA GLY A 201 8.53 7.92 14.79
C GLY A 201 8.78 8.78 13.56
N PRO A 202 9.47 9.91 13.74
CA PRO A 202 9.98 10.73 12.64
C PRO A 202 10.87 9.94 11.66
N PRO A 203 11.21 10.50 10.48
CA PRO A 203 12.00 9.80 9.47
C PRO A 203 13.35 9.31 10.01
N GLY A 204 13.74 8.08 9.65
CA GLY A 204 15.01 7.49 10.05
C GLY A 204 15.11 7.03 11.52
N THR A 205 14.07 7.20 12.35
CA THR A 205 14.13 6.89 13.79
C THR A 205 13.94 5.41 14.16
N GLY A 206 13.73 4.54 13.17
CA GLY A 206 13.53 3.11 13.39
C GLY A 206 12.13 2.74 13.91
N LYS A 207 11.07 3.40 13.41
CA LYS A 207 9.66 3.07 13.68
C LYS A 207 9.38 1.57 13.69
N THR A 208 9.53 0.94 12.52
CA THR A 208 9.25 -0.48 12.33
C THR A 208 10.14 -1.36 13.21
N THR A 209 11.41 -0.99 13.45
CA THR A 209 12.29 -1.73 14.36
C THR A 209 11.77 -1.69 15.80
N THR A 210 11.28 -0.54 16.27
CA THR A 210 10.69 -0.37 17.61
C THR A 210 9.36 -1.12 17.71
N LEU A 211 8.54 -1.06 16.66
CA LEU A 211 7.26 -1.77 16.59
C LEU A 211 7.47 -3.29 16.64
N VAL A 212 8.47 -3.81 15.91
CA VAL A 212 8.84 -5.23 15.92
C VAL A 212 9.27 -5.69 17.31
N GLU A 213 10.14 -4.94 18.00
CA GLU A 213 10.49 -5.29 19.39
C GLU A 213 9.24 -5.30 20.28
N SER A 214 8.36 -4.29 20.14
CA SER A 214 7.11 -4.27 20.89
C SER A 214 6.26 -5.51 20.62
N ILE A 215 6.12 -5.95 19.36
CA ILE A 215 5.40 -7.18 18.99
C ILE A 215 6.07 -8.40 19.65
N VAL A 216 7.39 -8.53 19.54
CA VAL A 216 8.16 -9.63 20.15
C VAL A 216 7.91 -9.70 21.66
N GLN A 217 7.91 -8.56 22.35
CA GLN A 217 7.66 -8.50 23.80
C GLN A 217 6.23 -8.89 24.18
N HIS A 218 5.24 -8.59 23.33
CA HIS A 218 3.86 -9.02 23.53
C HIS A 218 3.71 -10.53 23.27
N VAL A 219 4.34 -11.07 22.22
CA VAL A 219 4.36 -12.50 21.92
C VAL A 219 5.02 -13.30 23.05
N LYS A 220 6.14 -12.82 23.61
CA LYS A 220 6.80 -13.44 24.77
C LYS A 220 5.91 -13.52 26.02
N ARG A 221 4.89 -12.66 26.12
CA ARG A 221 3.88 -12.66 27.19
C ARG A 221 2.66 -13.52 26.85
N GLY A 222 2.72 -14.30 25.77
CA GLY A 222 1.67 -15.22 25.34
C GLY A 222 0.54 -14.57 24.52
N TYR A 223 0.65 -13.29 24.17
CA TYR A 223 -0.39 -12.64 23.37
C TYR A 223 -0.42 -13.13 21.93
N LYS A 224 -1.64 -13.35 21.41
CA LYS A 224 -1.88 -13.53 19.98
C LYS A 224 -1.96 -12.16 19.32
N VAL A 225 -1.11 -11.93 18.33
CA VAL A 225 -0.93 -10.61 17.71
C VAL A 225 -1.42 -10.58 16.27
N LEU A 226 -2.16 -9.52 15.93
CA LEU A 226 -2.43 -9.12 14.54
C LEU A 226 -1.60 -7.87 14.23
N ALA A 227 -0.68 -7.95 13.27
CA ALA A 227 0.13 -6.82 12.82
C ALA A 227 -0.26 -6.43 11.40
N THR A 228 -0.67 -5.18 11.20
CA THR A 228 -1.14 -4.67 9.92
C THR A 228 -0.48 -3.36 9.50
N ALA A 229 -0.67 -3.01 8.24
CA ALA A 229 -0.39 -1.70 7.67
C ALA A 229 -1.32 -1.51 6.46
N ASP A 230 -1.43 -0.29 5.92
CA ASP A 230 -2.28 -0.07 4.75
C ASP A 230 -1.68 -0.65 3.46
N SER A 231 -0.34 -0.57 3.31
CA SER A 231 0.37 -1.02 2.11
C SER A 231 1.01 -2.40 2.27
N ASN A 232 1.04 -3.18 1.19
CA ASN A 232 1.72 -4.48 1.19
C ASN A 232 3.22 -4.36 1.52
N ILE A 233 3.89 -3.30 1.05
CA ILE A 233 5.33 -3.10 1.30
C ILE A 233 5.62 -2.94 2.80
N ALA A 234 4.79 -2.18 3.53
CA ALA A 234 4.94 -2.01 4.97
C ALA A 234 4.74 -3.34 5.72
N VAL A 235 3.73 -4.13 5.31
CA VAL A 235 3.50 -5.47 5.89
C VAL A 235 4.67 -6.42 5.60
N ASP A 236 5.18 -6.42 4.38
CA ASP A 236 6.31 -7.27 3.99
C ASP A 236 7.57 -6.95 4.81
N ASN A 237 7.86 -5.66 5.05
CA ASN A 237 8.96 -5.23 5.92
C ASN A 237 8.76 -5.68 7.39
N LEU A 238 7.51 -5.69 7.89
CA LEU A 238 7.19 -6.23 9.23
C LEU A 238 7.47 -7.73 9.29
N VAL A 239 7.01 -8.49 8.29
CA VAL A 239 7.20 -9.95 8.23
C VAL A 239 8.68 -10.29 8.24
N GLU A 240 9.49 -9.65 7.36
CA GLU A 240 10.93 -9.90 7.30
C GLU A 240 11.62 -9.66 8.65
N LYS A 241 11.31 -8.55 9.33
CA LYS A 241 11.91 -8.23 10.64
C LYS A 241 11.44 -9.16 11.75
N LEU A 242 10.18 -9.58 11.76
CA LEU A 242 9.65 -10.52 12.76
C LEU A 242 10.22 -11.92 12.59
N VAL A 243 10.38 -12.38 11.34
CA VAL A 243 11.01 -13.66 11.02
C VAL A 243 12.47 -13.66 11.48
N ASN A 244 13.21 -12.58 11.21
CA ASN A 244 14.58 -12.42 11.70
C ASN A 244 14.68 -12.38 13.23
N ALA A 245 13.61 -11.98 13.92
CA ALA A 245 13.51 -12.03 15.38
C ALA A 245 13.09 -13.42 15.92
N GLY A 246 12.98 -14.43 15.05
CA GLY A 246 12.62 -15.81 15.43
C GLY A 246 11.14 -16.03 15.75
N ILE A 247 10.25 -15.12 15.33
CA ILE A 247 8.81 -15.23 15.57
C ILE A 247 8.15 -16.08 14.50
N VAL A 248 7.21 -16.94 14.91
CA VAL A 248 6.37 -17.71 13.97
C VAL A 248 5.30 -16.78 13.38
N VAL A 249 5.57 -16.29 12.16
CA VAL A 249 4.72 -15.36 11.42
C VAL A 249 3.95 -16.07 10.32
N VAL A 250 2.68 -15.69 10.13
CA VAL A 250 1.90 -16.03 8.93
C VAL A 250 1.43 -14.75 8.25
N ARG A 251 1.83 -14.55 6.99
CA ARG A 251 1.40 -13.45 6.14
C ARG A 251 0.14 -13.84 5.37
N VAL A 252 -0.98 -13.18 5.64
CA VAL A 252 -2.27 -13.40 4.96
C VAL A 252 -2.44 -12.36 3.86
N GLY A 253 -2.76 -12.81 2.64
CA GLY A 253 -2.73 -12.02 1.42
C GLY A 253 -1.37 -12.12 0.73
N ASN A 254 -1.32 -11.77 -0.56
CA ASN A 254 -0.10 -11.97 -1.33
C ASN A 254 0.88 -10.79 -1.14
N PRO A 255 2.19 -11.07 -1.05
CA PRO A 255 3.21 -10.06 -0.81
C PRO A 255 3.39 -9.13 -2.01
N ALA A 256 3.85 -7.91 -1.75
CA ALA A 256 4.26 -6.98 -2.83
C ALA A 256 5.56 -7.45 -3.47
N ARG A 257 6.46 -8.02 -2.65
CA ARG A 257 7.76 -8.55 -3.09
C ARG A 257 7.71 -10.06 -3.20
N VAL A 258 8.21 -10.58 -4.33
CA VAL A 258 8.35 -12.02 -4.55
C VAL A 258 9.75 -12.45 -4.13
N SER A 259 10.10 -12.26 -2.85
CA SER A 259 11.34 -12.81 -2.29
C SER A 259 11.05 -14.20 -1.72
N LYS A 260 11.95 -15.17 -1.98
CA LYS A 260 11.78 -16.55 -1.49
C LYS A 260 11.55 -16.61 0.03
N PRO A 261 12.31 -15.87 0.88
CA PRO A 261 12.09 -15.88 2.32
C PRO A 261 10.67 -15.43 2.70
N LEU A 262 10.15 -14.37 2.06
CA LEU A 262 8.82 -13.85 2.37
C LEU A 262 7.71 -14.81 1.93
N LEU A 263 7.85 -15.44 0.76
CA LEU A 263 6.89 -16.41 0.24
C LEU A 263 6.70 -17.59 1.19
N GLU A 264 7.77 -18.08 1.81
CA GLU A 264 7.73 -19.23 2.73
C GLU A 264 6.87 -18.99 3.99
N HIS A 265 6.57 -17.73 4.30
CA HIS A 265 5.71 -17.32 5.41
C HIS A 265 4.30 -16.91 4.98
N THR A 266 3.98 -16.94 3.69
CA THR A 266 2.62 -16.64 3.21
C THR A 266 1.66 -17.78 3.49
N LEU A 267 0.41 -17.46 3.81
CA LEU A 267 -0.64 -18.47 4.01
C LEU A 267 -0.77 -19.39 2.80
N ASP A 268 -0.73 -18.82 1.59
CA ASP A 268 -0.87 -19.54 0.33
C ASP A 268 0.26 -20.54 0.07
N TYR A 269 1.48 -20.25 0.54
CA TYR A 269 2.58 -21.20 0.47
C TYR A 269 2.47 -22.29 1.56
N LEU A 270 2.09 -21.89 2.79
CA LEU A 270 1.98 -22.81 3.91
C LEU A 270 0.88 -23.86 3.70
N ILE A 271 -0.27 -23.46 3.13
CA ILE A 271 -1.38 -24.39 2.84
C ILE A 271 -1.00 -25.45 1.80
N GLN A 272 -0.10 -25.17 0.86
CA GLN A 272 0.30 -26.16 -0.15
C GLN A 272 0.98 -27.39 0.47
N LYS A 273 1.52 -27.25 1.69
CA LYS A 273 2.12 -28.35 2.44
C LYS A 273 1.11 -29.11 3.30
N ASP A 274 -0.06 -28.54 3.57
CA ASP A 274 -1.10 -29.13 4.42
C ASP A 274 -1.86 -30.27 3.71
N GLU A 275 -2.06 -31.38 4.41
CA GLU A 275 -2.73 -32.57 3.86
C GLU A 275 -4.20 -32.34 3.54
N SER A 276 -4.90 -31.56 4.37
CA SER A 276 -6.33 -31.25 4.14
C SER A 276 -6.48 -30.40 2.89
N PHE A 277 -5.54 -29.47 2.63
CA PHE A 277 -5.55 -28.68 1.41
C PHE A 277 -5.29 -29.55 0.17
N LYS A 278 -4.31 -30.45 0.20
CA LYS A 278 -4.04 -31.39 -0.91
C LYS A 278 -5.27 -32.25 -1.23
N GLU A 279 -5.96 -32.76 -0.21
CA GLU A 279 -7.23 -33.49 -0.40
C GLU A 279 -8.29 -32.60 -1.06
N SER A 280 -8.38 -31.33 -0.66
CA SER A 280 -9.32 -30.38 -1.27
C SER A 280 -9.03 -30.13 -2.76
N GLU A 281 -7.75 -30.08 -3.17
CA GLU A 281 -7.35 -29.93 -4.57
C GLU A 281 -7.79 -31.13 -5.42
N GLU A 282 -7.66 -32.35 -4.88
CA GLU A 282 -8.16 -33.55 -5.55
C GLU A 282 -9.67 -33.51 -5.74
N ILE A 283 -10.40 -33.02 -4.74
CA ILE A 283 -11.85 -32.83 -4.83
C ILE A 283 -12.18 -31.78 -5.91
N TRP A 284 -11.44 -30.68 -5.98
CA TRP A 284 -11.61 -29.67 -7.04
C TRP A 284 -11.36 -30.25 -8.44
N ARG A 285 -10.35 -31.09 -8.62
CA ARG A 285 -10.12 -31.81 -9.90
C ARG A 285 -11.31 -32.70 -10.26
N LYS A 286 -11.88 -33.42 -9.29
CA LYS A 286 -13.10 -34.23 -9.50
C LYS A 286 -14.30 -33.35 -9.86
N ILE A 287 -14.47 -32.21 -9.22
CA ILE A 287 -15.54 -31.23 -9.53
C ILE A 287 -15.41 -30.73 -10.97
N ASP A 288 -14.20 -30.48 -11.45
CA ASP A 288 -13.99 -30.03 -12.83
C ASP A 288 -14.39 -31.07 -13.87
N VAL A 289 -14.04 -32.33 -13.64
CA VAL A 289 -14.50 -33.45 -14.49
C VAL A 289 -16.02 -33.52 -14.51
N LEU A 290 -16.66 -33.44 -13.33
CA LEU A 290 -18.13 -33.45 -13.23
C LEU A 290 -18.77 -32.24 -13.91
N ARG A 291 -18.15 -31.04 -13.86
CA ARG A 291 -18.64 -29.83 -14.54
C ARG A 291 -18.56 -29.97 -16.05
N GLU A 292 -17.49 -30.53 -16.59
CA GLU A 292 -17.39 -30.79 -18.02
C GLU A 292 -18.37 -31.89 -18.47
N GLU A 293 -18.63 -32.89 -17.64
CA GLU A 293 -19.70 -33.87 -17.89
C GLU A 293 -21.09 -33.21 -17.85
N GLN A 294 -21.36 -32.39 -16.84
CA GLN A 294 -22.63 -31.71 -16.63
C GLN A 294 -23.02 -30.82 -17.81
N ARG A 295 -22.03 -30.19 -18.48
CA ARG A 295 -22.25 -29.37 -19.68
C ARG A 295 -22.83 -30.13 -20.87
N LYS A 296 -22.74 -31.46 -20.88
CA LYS A 296 -23.34 -32.31 -21.92
C LYS A 296 -24.86 -32.43 -21.80
N TYR A 297 -25.43 -32.05 -20.64
CA TYR A 297 -26.85 -32.18 -20.36
C TYR A 297 -27.58 -30.83 -20.36
N THR A 298 -28.88 -30.86 -20.63
CA THR A 298 -29.74 -29.67 -20.63
C THR A 298 -29.86 -29.08 -19.23
N LYS A 299 -29.45 -27.82 -19.07
CA LYS A 299 -29.65 -27.07 -17.83
C LYS A 299 -31.14 -26.76 -17.61
N PRO A 300 -31.69 -26.89 -16.38
CA PRO A 300 -33.07 -26.53 -16.02
C PRO A 300 -33.31 -24.99 -16.00
N SER A 301 -33.14 -24.34 -17.15
CA SER A 301 -33.46 -22.91 -17.33
C SER A 301 -34.98 -22.68 -17.28
N PRO A 302 -35.47 -21.45 -17.01
CA PRO A 302 -36.91 -21.17 -17.00
C PRO A 302 -37.67 -21.70 -18.23
N GLN A 303 -37.04 -21.63 -19.41
CA GLN A 303 -37.55 -22.15 -20.67
C GLN A 303 -37.86 -23.66 -20.63
N TRP A 304 -36.94 -24.47 -20.09
CA TRP A 304 -37.07 -25.93 -20.03
C TRP A 304 -37.75 -26.41 -18.75
N ARG A 305 -37.62 -25.67 -17.65
CA ARG A 305 -38.12 -26.05 -16.34
C ARG A 305 -39.64 -25.96 -16.26
N ARG A 306 -40.28 -25.00 -16.96
CA ARG A 306 -41.75 -24.82 -17.01
C ARG A 306 -42.43 -24.90 -15.63
N GLY A 307 -41.79 -24.31 -14.62
CA GLY A 307 -42.28 -24.29 -13.24
C GLY A 307 -42.23 -25.63 -12.49
N LEU A 308 -41.50 -26.62 -12.99
CA LEU A 308 -41.24 -27.88 -12.28
C LEU A 308 -40.15 -27.67 -11.23
N SER A 309 -40.35 -28.22 -10.03
CA SER A 309 -39.30 -28.32 -9.02
C SER A 309 -38.25 -29.36 -9.38
N ASP A 310 -37.10 -29.31 -8.72
CA ASP A 310 -36.02 -30.28 -8.95
C ASP A 310 -36.45 -31.72 -8.64
N GLU A 311 -37.21 -31.92 -7.57
CA GLU A 311 -37.78 -33.22 -7.22
C GLU A 311 -38.78 -33.72 -8.25
N GLN A 312 -39.64 -32.83 -8.80
CA GLN A 312 -40.56 -33.20 -9.86
C GLN A 312 -39.82 -33.62 -11.14
N ILE A 313 -38.76 -32.91 -11.53
CA ILE A 313 -37.95 -33.26 -12.71
C ILE A 313 -37.29 -34.63 -12.51
N LYS A 314 -36.67 -34.87 -11.35
CA LYS A 314 -36.05 -36.16 -11.02
C LYS A 314 -37.08 -37.29 -10.98
N SER A 315 -38.25 -37.06 -10.38
CA SER A 315 -39.34 -38.04 -10.33
C SER A 315 -39.91 -38.36 -11.72
N LEU A 316 -40.13 -37.34 -12.57
CA LEU A 316 -40.60 -37.52 -13.94
C LEU A 316 -39.60 -38.33 -14.77
N ALA A 317 -38.31 -38.06 -14.63
CA ALA A 317 -37.25 -38.82 -15.29
C ALA A 317 -37.24 -40.29 -14.85
N ARG A 318 -37.37 -40.58 -13.54
CA ARG A 318 -37.46 -41.96 -13.01
C ARG A 318 -38.72 -42.69 -13.49
N SER A 319 -39.85 -41.99 -13.55
CA SER A 319 -41.13 -42.55 -14.01
C SER A 319 -41.28 -42.62 -15.53
N GLY A 320 -40.31 -42.12 -16.30
CA GLY A 320 -40.36 -42.13 -17.76
C GLY A 320 -41.46 -41.23 -18.36
N ARG A 321 -41.92 -40.19 -17.64
CA ARG A 321 -43.04 -39.34 -18.07
C ARG A 321 -42.59 -37.97 -18.54
N SER A 322 -43.24 -37.48 -19.60
CA SER A 322 -43.17 -36.08 -20.00
C SER A 322 -44.16 -35.22 -19.19
N SER A 323 -43.94 -33.91 -19.15
CA SER A 323 -44.88 -32.99 -18.49
C SER A 323 -44.75 -31.58 -19.05
N ARG A 324 -45.86 -30.83 -19.05
CA ARG A 324 -45.91 -29.38 -19.37
C ARG A 324 -45.21 -29.00 -20.69
N GLY A 325 -45.36 -29.83 -21.72
CA GLY A 325 -44.76 -29.61 -23.04
C GLY A 325 -43.25 -29.82 -23.12
N VAL A 326 -42.63 -30.41 -22.09
CA VAL A 326 -41.20 -30.74 -22.07
C VAL A 326 -41.01 -32.21 -22.50
N PRO A 327 -40.25 -32.50 -23.57
CA PRO A 327 -39.98 -33.86 -24.01
C PRO A 327 -39.29 -34.70 -22.93
N LEU A 328 -39.61 -36.00 -22.86
CA LEU A 328 -39.02 -36.92 -21.88
C LEU A 328 -37.48 -36.89 -21.89
N ARG A 329 -36.88 -36.90 -23.09
CA ARG A 329 -35.43 -36.79 -23.24
C ARG A 329 -34.86 -35.56 -22.54
N ARG A 330 -35.53 -34.40 -22.63
CA ARG A 330 -35.09 -33.17 -21.95
C ARG A 330 -35.30 -33.25 -20.45
N ILE A 331 -36.37 -33.88 -19.98
CA ILE A 331 -36.58 -34.16 -18.55
C ILE A 331 -35.47 -35.07 -18.00
N GLN A 332 -35.09 -36.13 -18.71
CA GLN A 332 -33.99 -37.02 -18.33
C GLN A 332 -32.63 -36.30 -18.33
N GLU A 333 -32.35 -35.50 -19.37
CA GLU A 333 -31.14 -34.67 -19.41
C GLU A 333 -31.12 -33.65 -18.24
N MET A 334 -32.23 -32.99 -17.94
CA MET A 334 -32.33 -32.07 -16.80
C MET A 334 -32.17 -32.80 -15.45
N ALA A 335 -32.75 -33.98 -15.29
CA ALA A 335 -32.60 -34.78 -14.07
C ALA A 335 -31.13 -35.18 -13.86
N LYS A 336 -30.45 -35.65 -14.91
CA LYS A 336 -29.02 -35.98 -14.85
C LYS A 336 -28.16 -34.74 -14.58
N TRP A 337 -28.52 -33.59 -15.16
CA TRP A 337 -27.88 -32.31 -14.86
C TRP A 337 -28.01 -31.95 -13.38
N LEU A 338 -29.19 -32.16 -12.77
CA LEU A 338 -29.46 -31.90 -11.36
C LEU A 338 -28.74 -32.87 -10.42
N GLU A 339 -28.69 -34.17 -10.75
CA GLU A 339 -27.93 -35.15 -9.99
C GLU A 339 -26.43 -34.81 -9.95
N LEU A 340 -25.86 -34.42 -11.10
CA LEU A 340 -24.49 -33.92 -11.17
C LEU A 340 -24.33 -32.62 -10.38
N GLN A 341 -25.31 -31.72 -10.40
CA GLN A 341 -25.28 -30.48 -9.62
C GLN A 341 -25.25 -30.77 -8.12
N ASP A 342 -26.06 -31.71 -7.63
CA ASP A 342 -26.10 -32.10 -6.22
C ASP A 342 -24.77 -32.70 -5.78
N ARG A 343 -24.19 -33.59 -6.61
CA ARG A 343 -22.87 -34.17 -6.36
C ARG A 343 -21.77 -33.10 -6.34
N ILE A 344 -21.78 -32.17 -7.30
CA ILE A 344 -20.86 -31.02 -7.33
C ILE A 344 -21.01 -30.18 -6.07
N ASN A 345 -22.25 -29.83 -5.67
CA ASN A 345 -22.50 -29.02 -4.48
C ASN A 345 -21.97 -29.70 -3.20
N SER A 346 -22.19 -31.02 -3.05
CA SER A 346 -21.67 -31.80 -1.93
C SER A 346 -20.14 -31.81 -1.90
N LEU A 347 -19.49 -32.00 -3.04
CA LEU A 347 -18.04 -31.98 -3.15
C LEU A 347 -17.47 -30.59 -2.88
N VAL A 348 -18.10 -29.52 -3.39
CA VAL A 348 -17.70 -28.13 -3.10
C VAL A 348 -17.77 -27.86 -1.60
N LYS A 349 -18.83 -28.31 -0.92
CA LYS A 349 -18.94 -28.17 0.54
C LYS A 349 -17.80 -28.90 1.26
N ARG A 350 -17.49 -30.13 0.86
CA ARG A 350 -16.37 -30.90 1.45
C ARG A 350 -15.02 -30.23 1.20
N ALA A 351 -14.74 -29.79 -0.02
CA ALA A 351 -13.50 -29.09 -0.36
C ALA A 351 -13.32 -27.83 0.50
N ARG A 352 -14.36 -27.00 0.63
CA ARG A 352 -14.31 -25.79 1.46
C ARG A 352 -14.06 -26.08 2.94
N VAL A 353 -14.65 -27.14 3.49
CA VAL A 353 -14.39 -27.55 4.88
C VAL A 353 -12.94 -27.92 5.08
N LEU A 354 -12.35 -28.67 4.13
CA LEU A 354 -10.93 -29.05 4.17
C LEU A 354 -10.00 -27.84 4.01
N GLU A 355 -10.31 -26.92 3.09
CA GLU A 355 -9.58 -25.66 2.94
C GLU A 355 -9.61 -24.83 4.23
N LEU A 356 -10.77 -24.67 4.85
CA LEU A 356 -10.91 -23.96 6.12
C LEU A 356 -10.15 -24.66 7.26
N LYS A 357 -10.15 -26.00 7.28
CA LYS A 357 -9.37 -26.78 8.25
C LYS A 357 -7.87 -26.51 8.09
N ALA A 358 -7.35 -26.51 6.86
CA ALA A 358 -5.96 -26.21 6.57
C ALA A 358 -5.57 -24.77 6.96
N VAL A 359 -6.41 -23.79 6.58
CA VAL A 359 -6.19 -22.39 6.97
C VAL A 359 -6.19 -22.25 8.49
N ASN A 360 -7.12 -22.91 9.17
CA ASN A 360 -7.24 -22.81 10.61
C ASN A 360 -6.04 -23.42 11.36
N SER A 361 -5.58 -24.60 10.92
CA SER A 361 -4.42 -25.28 11.52
C SER A 361 -3.16 -24.41 11.46
N ILE A 362 -2.94 -23.71 10.34
CA ILE A 362 -1.79 -22.82 10.14
C ILE A 362 -1.92 -21.57 10.99
N LEU A 363 -3.07 -20.91 10.96
CA LEU A 363 -3.28 -19.65 11.69
C LEU A 363 -3.30 -19.83 13.22
N GLU A 364 -3.69 -21.01 13.74
CA GLU A 364 -3.62 -21.30 15.18
C GLU A 364 -2.19 -21.42 15.70
N ARG A 365 -1.30 -21.98 14.87
CA ARG A 365 0.14 -22.11 15.17
C ARG A 365 0.88 -20.79 15.08
N ALA A 366 0.36 -19.82 14.34
CA ALA A 366 0.94 -18.48 14.24
C ALA A 366 0.99 -17.77 15.60
N GLN A 367 2.14 -17.16 15.91
CA GLN A 367 2.26 -16.21 17.03
C GLN A 367 1.81 -14.82 16.59
N VAL A 368 2.18 -14.45 15.35
CA VAL A 368 1.78 -13.19 14.71
C VAL A 368 1.15 -13.47 13.37
N VAL A 369 -0.03 -12.90 13.13
CA VAL A 369 -0.64 -12.84 11.81
C VAL A 369 -0.36 -11.46 11.22
N CYS A 370 0.22 -11.41 10.03
CA CYS A 370 0.51 -10.18 9.31
C CYS A 370 -0.42 -10.02 8.09
N SER A 371 -1.04 -8.86 7.91
CA SER A 371 -1.89 -8.59 6.74
C SER A 371 -1.99 -7.10 6.44
N THR A 372 -2.51 -6.70 5.28
CA THR A 372 -2.95 -5.30 5.13
C THR A 372 -4.19 -5.04 5.99
N ASN A 373 -4.49 -3.77 6.29
CA ASN A 373 -5.72 -3.37 6.99
C ASN A 373 -6.95 -3.95 6.29
N SER A 374 -7.06 -3.76 4.97
CA SER A 374 -8.14 -4.36 4.16
C SER A 374 -8.14 -5.90 4.28
N THR A 375 -6.99 -6.57 4.17
CA THR A 375 -6.94 -8.05 4.21
C THR A 375 -7.33 -8.63 5.57
N ALA A 376 -7.17 -7.85 6.65
CA ALA A 376 -7.68 -8.23 7.98
C ALA A 376 -9.21 -8.44 7.96
N GLY A 377 -9.93 -7.81 7.04
CA GLY A 377 -11.37 -7.99 6.82
C GLY A 377 -11.75 -9.21 5.98
N SER A 378 -10.79 -10.01 5.52
CA SER A 378 -11.07 -11.20 4.70
C SER A 378 -11.78 -12.31 5.48
N GLU A 379 -12.49 -13.17 4.74
CA GLU A 379 -13.17 -14.36 5.27
C GLU A 379 -12.20 -15.32 5.97
N LEU A 380 -10.92 -15.35 5.53
CA LEU A 380 -9.86 -16.18 6.11
C LEU A 380 -9.60 -15.87 7.60
N LEU A 381 -9.86 -14.63 8.02
CA LEU A 381 -9.69 -14.19 9.40
C LEU A 381 -11.02 -14.06 10.14
N MET A 382 -12.15 -14.36 9.51
CA MET A 382 -13.48 -14.24 10.13
C MET A 382 -13.56 -15.06 11.43
N GLY A 383 -14.15 -14.47 12.47
CA GLY A 383 -14.28 -15.09 13.79
C GLY A 383 -13.02 -15.10 14.66
N ARG A 384 -11.83 -14.86 14.09
CA ARG A 384 -10.58 -14.79 14.87
C ARG A 384 -10.48 -13.49 15.67
N LYS A 385 -10.10 -13.65 16.94
CA LYS A 385 -9.82 -12.57 17.88
C LYS A 385 -8.34 -12.59 18.25
N PHE A 386 -7.80 -11.40 18.47
CA PHE A 386 -6.42 -11.17 18.85
C PHE A 386 -6.40 -10.38 20.15
N ASP A 387 -5.36 -10.57 20.95
CA ASP A 387 -5.20 -9.80 22.18
C ASP A 387 -4.77 -8.38 21.86
N VAL A 388 -3.84 -8.24 20.90
CA VAL A 388 -3.28 -6.94 20.51
C VAL A 388 -3.23 -6.79 18.99
N VAL A 389 -3.66 -5.62 18.52
CA VAL A 389 -3.54 -5.19 17.13
C VAL A 389 -2.44 -4.14 17.04
N PHE A 390 -1.51 -4.35 16.12
CA PHE A 390 -0.48 -3.39 15.75
C PHE A 390 -0.78 -2.83 14.37
N ILE A 391 -0.70 -1.51 14.19
CA ILE A 391 -0.83 -0.87 12.88
C ILE A 391 0.44 -0.05 12.62
N ASP A 392 1.25 -0.43 11.64
CA ASP A 392 2.39 0.36 11.16
C ASP A 392 1.95 1.34 10.07
N GLU A 393 2.69 2.44 9.91
CA GLU A 393 2.37 3.54 8.98
C GLU A 393 0.92 4.02 9.10
N ALA A 394 0.40 4.07 10.32
CA ALA A 394 -1.01 4.31 10.58
C ALA A 394 -1.49 5.73 10.18
N THR A 395 -0.56 6.67 10.04
CA THR A 395 -0.84 8.04 9.55
C THR A 395 -0.99 8.12 8.03
N GLN A 396 -0.83 6.99 7.32
CA GLN A 396 -1.15 6.83 5.90
C GLN A 396 -2.48 6.10 5.68
N SER A 397 -3.20 5.76 6.76
CA SER A 397 -4.45 5.01 6.70
C SER A 397 -5.62 5.92 7.06
N VAL A 398 -6.69 5.88 6.25
CA VAL A 398 -7.96 6.49 6.66
C VAL A 398 -8.51 5.77 7.89
N GLU A 399 -9.17 6.51 8.78
CA GLU A 399 -9.72 5.96 10.03
C GLU A 399 -10.61 4.72 9.83
N PRO A 400 -11.52 4.67 8.83
CA PRO A 400 -12.29 3.46 8.53
C PRO A 400 -11.46 2.22 8.15
N SER A 401 -10.29 2.41 7.52
CA SER A 401 -9.36 1.32 7.19
C SER A 401 -8.78 0.72 8.47
N CYS A 402 -8.36 1.55 9.42
CA CYS A 402 -7.86 1.12 10.73
C CYS A 402 -8.91 0.35 11.55
N ILE A 403 -10.21 0.65 11.39
CA ILE A 403 -11.27 -0.07 12.10
C ILE A 403 -11.32 -1.56 11.71
N ILE A 404 -10.92 -1.91 10.49
CA ILE A 404 -10.95 -3.30 9.99
C ILE A 404 -10.14 -4.26 10.88
N PRO A 405 -8.85 -4.03 11.19
CA PRO A 405 -8.13 -4.86 12.15
C PRO A 405 -8.56 -4.59 13.61
N ILE A 406 -8.92 -3.36 13.98
CA ILE A 406 -9.27 -2.98 15.36
C ILE A 406 -10.43 -3.80 15.93
N VAL A 407 -11.49 -4.09 15.15
CA VAL A 407 -12.66 -4.89 15.63
C VAL A 407 -12.31 -6.33 16.00
N ARG A 408 -11.07 -6.75 15.75
CA ARG A 408 -10.54 -8.07 16.09
C ARG A 408 -9.66 -8.07 17.34
N GLY A 409 -9.22 -6.91 17.81
CA GLY A 409 -8.32 -6.74 18.95
C GLY A 409 -9.01 -6.29 20.22
N LYS A 410 -8.32 -6.48 21.36
CA LYS A 410 -8.70 -5.87 22.65
C LYS A 410 -7.87 -4.63 22.97
N LYS A 411 -6.65 -4.56 22.44
CA LYS A 411 -5.67 -3.49 22.60
C LYS A 411 -5.13 -3.07 21.23
N LEU A 412 -4.82 -1.78 21.08
CA LEU A 412 -4.31 -1.16 19.87
C LEU A 412 -2.98 -0.46 20.13
N ILE A 413 -1.97 -0.79 19.32
CA ILE A 413 -0.71 -0.05 19.26
C ILE A 413 -0.51 0.44 17.82
N MET A 414 -0.32 1.74 17.64
CA MET A 414 -0.15 2.32 16.30
C MET A 414 1.22 2.99 16.20
N ALA A 415 1.92 2.77 15.09
CA ALA A 415 3.12 3.53 14.73
C ALA A 415 2.83 4.39 13.51
N GLY A 416 3.34 5.61 13.51
CA GLY A 416 3.14 6.54 12.41
C GLY A 416 3.89 7.85 12.59
N ASP A 417 3.68 8.75 11.64
CA ASP A 417 4.23 10.10 11.65
C ASP A 417 3.24 11.07 11.00
N HIS A 418 2.52 11.82 11.84
CA HIS A 418 1.48 12.76 11.41
C HIS A 418 2.06 14.06 10.83
N ARG A 419 3.39 14.22 10.87
CA ARG A 419 4.09 15.32 10.18
C ARG A 419 4.48 14.94 8.74
N GLN A 420 4.24 13.70 8.32
CA GLN A 420 4.40 13.23 6.94
C GLN A 420 3.05 13.14 6.21
N LEU A 421 3.06 12.62 4.99
CA LEU A 421 1.89 12.57 4.11
C LEU A 421 0.70 11.83 4.75
N PRO A 422 -0.52 12.42 4.66
CA PRO A 422 -1.77 11.75 5.04
C PRO A 422 -2.17 10.70 3.97
N PRO A 423 -3.23 9.90 4.21
CA PRO A 423 -3.87 9.13 3.14
C PRO A 423 -4.35 10.04 2.00
N THR A 424 -4.24 9.56 0.76
CA THR A 424 -4.75 10.25 -0.41
C THR A 424 -6.27 10.09 -0.52
N ILE A 425 -6.99 11.21 -0.65
CA ILE A 425 -8.46 11.24 -0.81
C ILE A 425 -8.82 11.88 -2.15
N LEU A 426 -9.61 11.18 -2.96
CA LEU A 426 -10.05 11.65 -4.27
C LEU A 426 -11.23 12.61 -4.14
N SER A 427 -12.19 12.30 -3.28
CA SER A 427 -13.40 13.08 -3.10
C SER A 427 -13.15 14.28 -2.21
N GLN A 428 -13.27 15.49 -2.79
CA GLN A 428 -13.20 16.74 -2.01
C GLN A 428 -14.28 16.79 -0.92
N LYS A 429 -15.42 16.12 -1.12
CA LYS A 429 -16.50 16.01 -0.12
C LYS A 429 -16.12 15.08 1.04
N ALA A 430 -15.16 14.18 0.85
CA ALA A 430 -14.64 13.26 1.84
C ALA A 430 -13.26 13.64 2.37
N LYS A 431 -12.72 14.83 2.01
CA LYS A 431 -11.37 15.28 2.35
C LYS A 431 -11.02 15.21 3.84
N VAL A 432 -12.01 15.28 4.73
CA VAL A 432 -11.83 15.06 6.18
C VAL A 432 -11.23 13.69 6.53
N LEU A 433 -11.31 12.69 5.63
CA LEU A 433 -10.63 11.40 5.77
C LEU A 433 -9.10 11.50 5.72
N GLU A 434 -8.53 12.64 5.28
CA GLU A 434 -7.08 12.93 5.41
C GLU A 434 -6.66 13.01 6.89
N PHE A 435 -7.58 13.40 7.78
CA PHE A 435 -7.33 13.44 9.22
C PHE A 435 -7.46 12.03 9.79
N THR A 436 -6.32 11.45 10.14
CA THR A 436 -6.20 10.05 10.50
C THR A 436 -6.66 9.75 11.93
N LEU A 437 -6.95 8.48 12.20
CA LEU A 437 -7.23 8.00 13.56
C LEU A 437 -6.08 8.35 14.53
N PHE A 438 -4.82 8.29 14.05
CA PHE A 438 -3.65 8.64 14.85
C PHE A 438 -3.69 10.11 15.29
N GLU A 439 -3.96 11.02 14.37
CA GLU A 439 -4.06 12.46 14.64
C GLU A 439 -5.25 12.76 15.57
N ARG A 440 -6.42 12.18 15.29
CA ARG A 440 -7.62 12.40 16.11
C ARG A 440 -7.41 11.96 17.55
N LEU A 441 -6.83 10.78 17.78
CA LEU A 441 -6.59 10.27 19.14
C LEU A 441 -5.54 11.11 19.87
N LEU A 442 -4.49 11.56 19.18
CA LEU A 442 -3.48 12.44 19.76
C LEU A 442 -4.10 13.77 20.20
N GLU A 443 -5.02 14.30 19.41
CA GLU A 443 -5.66 15.58 19.69
C GLU A 443 -6.71 15.49 20.82
N VAL A 444 -7.37 14.33 20.96
CA VAL A 444 -8.32 14.06 22.05
C VAL A 444 -7.62 13.81 23.38
N TYR A 445 -6.53 13.04 23.38
CA TYR A 445 -5.89 12.57 24.61
C TYR A 445 -4.57 13.25 24.95
N GLY A 446 -3.98 14.00 24.02
CA GLY A 446 -2.69 14.65 24.20
C GLY A 446 -1.51 13.67 24.21
N ASP A 447 -0.38 14.17 24.69
CA ASP A 447 0.93 13.49 24.54
C ASP A 447 1.13 12.30 25.48
N ASP A 448 0.26 12.12 26.48
CA ASP A 448 0.33 11.02 27.45
C ASP A 448 0.21 9.64 26.79
N ILE A 449 -0.50 9.57 25.67
CA ILE A 449 -0.73 8.32 24.95
C ILE A 449 0.34 8.01 23.91
N LYS A 450 1.33 8.89 23.74
CA LYS A 450 2.37 8.74 22.72
C LYS A 450 3.78 8.62 23.30
N SER A 451 4.70 8.13 22.48
CA SER A 451 6.13 8.36 22.65
C SER A 451 6.78 8.68 21.33
N ILE A 452 7.57 9.76 21.32
CA ILE A 452 8.35 10.17 20.17
C ILE A 452 9.72 9.48 20.18
N LEU A 453 10.09 8.88 19.04
CA LEU A 453 11.43 8.36 18.82
C LEU A 453 12.37 9.52 18.46
N ARG A 454 13.51 9.63 19.15
CA ARG A 454 14.34 10.85 19.09
C ARG A 454 15.63 10.70 18.29
N VAL A 455 16.18 9.50 18.17
CA VAL A 455 17.46 9.29 17.46
C VAL A 455 17.19 8.79 16.06
N GLN A 456 17.68 9.50 15.04
CA GLN A 456 17.56 9.13 13.62
C GLN A 456 18.88 8.57 13.07
N TYR A 457 18.76 7.60 12.16
CA TYR A 457 19.86 6.81 11.58
C TYR A 457 19.92 6.92 10.05
N ARG A 458 19.41 8.02 9.48
CA ARG A 458 19.30 8.24 8.03
C ARG A 458 20.10 9.43 7.55
N MET A 459 19.78 10.61 8.07
CA MET A 459 20.18 11.91 7.52
C MET A 459 21.49 12.38 8.15
N ASN A 460 22.28 13.09 7.35
CA ASN A 460 23.31 13.99 7.86
C ASN A 460 22.65 15.01 8.81
N GLU A 461 23.35 15.41 9.87
CA GLU A 461 22.84 16.36 10.87
C GLU A 461 22.37 17.67 10.24
N ARG A 462 23.12 18.20 9.27
CA ARG A 462 22.80 19.46 8.58
C ARG A 462 21.55 19.34 7.69
N ILE A 463 21.25 18.14 7.18
CA ILE A 463 19.98 17.87 6.46
C ILE A 463 18.83 17.73 7.45
N MET A 464 19.06 17.08 8.60
CA MET A 464 18.06 16.82 9.64
C MET A 464 17.62 18.10 10.36
N GLU A 465 18.51 19.06 10.57
CA GLU A 465 18.30 20.22 11.45
C GLU A 465 17.07 21.06 11.08
N PHE A 466 16.89 21.36 9.78
CA PHE A 466 15.70 22.10 9.33
C PHE A 466 14.40 21.35 9.61
N PRO A 467 14.17 20.11 9.13
CA PRO A 467 12.93 19.40 9.44
C PRO A 467 12.75 19.18 10.94
N ASN A 468 13.84 18.98 11.69
CA ASN A 468 13.79 18.83 13.14
C ASN A 468 13.18 20.06 13.82
N LYS A 469 13.68 21.25 13.53
CA LYS A 469 13.17 22.51 14.09
C LYS A 469 11.76 22.83 13.60
N GLU A 470 11.50 22.64 12.31
CA GLU A 470 10.27 23.09 11.67
C GLU A 470 9.07 22.16 11.96
N PHE A 471 9.29 20.84 12.00
CA PHE A 471 8.20 19.86 12.07
C PHE A 471 8.19 19.04 13.38
N TYR A 472 9.31 18.98 14.11
CA TYR A 472 9.47 18.07 15.26
C TYR A 472 9.97 18.79 16.53
N ASP A 473 9.78 20.11 16.62
CA ASP A 473 10.06 20.92 17.80
C ASP A 473 11.52 20.82 18.31
N GLY A 474 12.47 20.48 17.43
CA GLY A 474 13.88 20.32 17.77
C GLY A 474 14.20 19.04 18.57
N LEU A 475 13.28 18.08 18.65
CA LEU A 475 13.42 16.89 19.51
C LEU A 475 14.31 15.77 18.94
N LEU A 476 14.72 15.86 17.67
CA LEU A 476 15.51 14.85 16.98
C LEU A 476 17.01 15.05 17.15
N MET A 477 17.73 13.94 17.16
CA MET A 477 19.17 13.86 17.24
C MET A 477 19.70 12.90 16.16
N ALA A 478 20.76 13.30 15.47
CA ALA A 478 21.44 12.42 14.53
C ALA A 478 22.29 11.40 15.28
N HIS A 479 22.17 10.12 14.95
CA HIS A 479 23.08 9.11 15.46
C HIS A 479 24.51 9.39 14.98
N PRO A 480 25.57 9.17 15.78
CA PRO A 480 26.95 9.44 15.37
C PRO A 480 27.37 8.78 14.05
N SER A 481 26.78 7.62 13.71
CA SER A 481 27.06 6.91 12.45
C SER A 481 26.57 7.63 11.19
N VAL A 482 25.66 8.61 11.32
CA VAL A 482 25.12 9.37 10.18
C VAL A 482 25.29 10.88 10.34
N ALA A 483 25.57 11.38 11.55
CA ALA A 483 25.63 12.82 11.81
C ALA A 483 26.52 13.59 10.82
N ARG A 484 27.67 13.01 10.45
CA ARG A 484 28.67 13.65 9.58
C ARG A 484 28.84 13.00 8.21
N HIS A 485 28.05 11.98 7.90
CA HIS A 485 28.24 11.22 6.67
C HIS A 485 27.97 12.10 5.44
N SER A 486 28.81 12.02 4.42
CA SER A 486 28.75 12.93 3.27
C SER A 486 28.99 12.14 1.98
N LEU A 487 29.09 12.83 0.85
CA LEU A 487 29.50 12.18 -0.40
C LEU A 487 30.99 11.81 -0.41
N GLU A 488 31.81 12.31 0.53
CA GLU A 488 33.23 11.94 0.65
C GLU A 488 33.43 10.46 0.99
N ASP A 489 32.43 9.83 1.59
CA ASP A 489 32.46 8.40 1.92
C ASP A 489 32.30 7.50 0.67
N PHE A 490 32.08 8.09 -0.51
CA PHE A 490 32.02 7.38 -1.79
C PHE A 490 33.36 7.42 -2.53
N PRO A 491 33.69 6.37 -3.31
CA PRO A 491 34.86 6.37 -4.18
C PRO A 491 34.61 7.28 -5.40
N LEU A 492 34.69 8.59 -5.20
CA LEU A 492 34.37 9.59 -6.22
C LEU A 492 35.57 9.91 -7.11
N THR A 493 35.32 10.10 -8.40
CA THR A 493 36.30 10.65 -9.35
C THR A 493 36.29 12.18 -9.26
N LEU A 494 37.21 12.78 -8.49
CA LEU A 494 37.19 14.23 -8.25
C LEU A 494 37.68 15.08 -9.43
N SER A 495 38.51 14.55 -10.33
CA SER A 495 38.94 15.27 -11.55
C SER A 495 37.75 15.68 -12.42
N VAL A 496 36.72 14.83 -12.45
CA VAL A 496 35.43 15.09 -13.12
C VAL A 496 34.75 16.35 -12.57
N LEU A 497 34.92 16.66 -11.28
CA LEU A 497 34.39 17.87 -10.64
C LEU A 497 35.21 19.11 -10.99
N GLU A 498 36.52 18.97 -11.19
CA GLU A 498 37.41 20.09 -11.57
C GLU A 498 37.13 20.59 -12.98
N GLU A 499 36.75 19.69 -13.89
CA GLU A 499 36.35 19.99 -15.27
C GLU A 499 34.91 20.53 -15.40
N SER A 500 34.17 20.67 -14.30
CA SER A 500 32.76 21.08 -14.32
C SER A 500 32.57 22.60 -14.36
N GLU A 501 31.41 23.04 -14.88
CA GLU A 501 30.95 24.42 -14.80
C GLU A 501 31.04 24.96 -13.35
N GLY A 502 31.39 26.25 -13.18
CA GLY A 502 31.71 26.81 -11.86
C GLY A 502 30.58 26.71 -10.82
N TRP A 503 29.32 26.87 -11.23
CA TRP A 503 28.18 26.69 -10.34
C TRP A 503 27.98 25.20 -9.99
N LEU A 504 28.19 24.29 -10.93
CA LEU A 504 28.05 22.85 -10.74
C LEU A 504 29.11 22.30 -9.79
N LYS A 505 30.34 22.84 -9.86
CA LYS A 505 31.41 22.54 -8.90
C LYS A 505 31.00 22.86 -7.48
N LYS A 506 30.37 24.03 -7.25
CA LYS A 506 29.86 24.45 -5.92
C LYS A 506 28.72 23.55 -5.44
N VAL A 507 27.84 23.11 -6.34
CA VAL A 507 26.72 22.21 -6.00
C VAL A 507 27.22 20.85 -5.55
N LEU A 508 28.23 20.29 -6.23
CA LEU A 508 28.64 18.91 -6.08
C LEU A 508 29.78 18.70 -5.09
N ILE A 509 30.20 19.73 -4.35
CA ILE A 509 31.21 19.63 -3.29
C ILE A 509 30.81 18.49 -2.33
N PRO A 510 31.64 17.43 -2.20
CA PRO A 510 31.27 16.24 -1.42
C PRO A 510 30.98 16.49 0.07
N PRO A 511 31.78 17.30 0.81
CA PRO A 511 31.50 17.61 2.22
C PRO A 511 30.27 18.50 2.46
N VAL A 512 29.66 19.09 1.42
CA VAL A 512 28.48 19.96 1.57
C VAL A 512 27.21 19.12 1.38
N PRO A 513 26.48 18.77 2.45
CA PRO A 513 25.35 17.85 2.36
C PRO A 513 24.05 18.53 1.92
N LEU A 514 23.97 19.86 1.94
CA LEU A 514 22.73 20.60 1.70
C LEU A 514 22.99 21.76 0.74
N VAL A 515 22.25 21.78 -0.38
CA VAL A 515 22.40 22.79 -1.43
C VAL A 515 21.03 23.26 -1.92
N PHE A 516 20.88 24.57 -2.11
CA PHE A 516 19.73 25.19 -2.78
C PHE A 516 20.24 26.02 -3.96
N ILE A 517 19.80 25.66 -5.16
CA ILE A 517 20.07 26.34 -6.42
C ILE A 517 18.87 27.24 -6.70
N ASP A 518 19.10 28.54 -6.62
CA ASP A 518 18.08 29.55 -6.85
C ASP A 518 18.07 29.98 -8.32
N THR A 519 16.91 29.83 -8.97
CA THR A 519 16.71 30.23 -10.36
C THR A 519 16.31 31.70 -10.50
N LEU A 520 15.98 32.40 -9.40
CA LEU A 520 15.62 33.84 -9.35
C LEU A 520 14.54 34.28 -10.35
N GLY A 521 13.66 33.37 -10.75
CA GLY A 521 12.61 33.59 -11.74
C GLY A 521 13.08 33.52 -13.19
N LEU A 522 14.32 33.12 -13.47
CA LEU A 522 14.86 32.93 -14.82
C LEU A 522 14.32 31.66 -15.49
N CYS A 523 13.96 30.66 -14.69
CA CYS A 523 13.36 29.41 -15.18
C CYS A 523 11.83 29.52 -15.18
N GLU A 524 11.21 29.71 -16.34
CA GLU A 524 9.75 29.82 -16.46
C GLU A 524 9.03 28.45 -16.34
N GLU A 525 7.95 28.42 -15.58
CA GLU A 525 7.04 27.28 -15.53
C GLU A 525 6.04 27.30 -16.70
N ARG A 526 5.54 26.13 -17.10
CA ARG A 526 4.47 26.01 -18.09
C ARG A 526 3.51 24.88 -17.78
N GLN A 527 2.31 24.97 -18.35
CA GLN A 527 1.26 23.95 -18.25
C GLN A 527 1.00 23.36 -19.64
N ARG A 528 1.08 22.03 -19.77
CA ARG A 528 0.80 21.36 -21.05
C ARG A 528 -0.68 21.45 -21.40
N ARG A 529 -1.00 21.58 -22.69
CA ARG A 529 -2.40 21.65 -23.16
C ARG A 529 -3.18 20.40 -22.73
N GLY A 530 -4.23 20.60 -21.94
CA GLY A 530 -5.09 19.51 -21.45
C GLY A 530 -4.57 18.77 -20.21
N SER A 531 -3.46 19.22 -19.61
CA SER A 531 -2.96 18.74 -18.33
C SER A 531 -3.34 19.69 -17.20
N THR A 532 -3.59 19.17 -16.00
CA THR A 532 -3.73 19.95 -14.75
C THR A 532 -2.41 20.06 -13.97
N SER A 533 -1.36 19.38 -14.43
CA SER A 533 -0.02 19.42 -13.87
C SER A 533 0.85 20.52 -14.53
N ARG A 534 2.04 20.75 -13.98
CA ARG A 534 3.00 21.76 -14.46
C ARG A 534 4.39 21.18 -14.66
N GLU A 535 5.18 21.83 -15.49
CA GLU A 535 6.59 21.52 -15.71
C GLU A 535 7.43 22.80 -15.81
N ASN A 536 8.71 22.68 -15.52
CA ASN A 536 9.70 23.74 -15.66
C ASN A 536 10.90 23.15 -16.43
N PRO A 537 10.99 23.41 -17.75
CA PRO A 537 12.04 22.84 -18.60
C PRO A 537 13.46 23.25 -18.17
N CYS A 538 13.64 24.49 -17.75
CA CYS A 538 14.90 25.03 -17.29
C CYS A 538 15.38 24.32 -16.01
N GLU A 539 14.50 24.13 -15.02
CA GLU A 539 14.82 23.29 -13.86
C GLU A 539 15.12 21.83 -14.25
N ALA A 540 14.40 21.28 -15.23
CA ALA A 540 14.63 19.92 -15.69
C ALA A 540 16.02 19.73 -16.32
N GLU A 541 16.52 20.74 -17.04
CA GLU A 541 17.89 20.77 -17.58
C GLU A 541 18.94 20.83 -16.47
N ILE A 542 18.74 21.68 -15.47
CA ILE A 542 19.62 21.77 -14.29
C ILE A 542 19.69 20.40 -13.59
N VAL A 543 18.54 19.78 -13.32
CA VAL A 543 18.46 18.45 -12.70
C VAL A 543 19.16 17.38 -13.55
N ALA A 544 18.99 17.41 -14.87
CA ALA A 544 19.64 16.48 -15.77
C ALA A 544 21.17 16.63 -15.76
N LYS A 545 21.68 17.86 -15.80
CA LYS A 545 23.13 18.15 -15.68
C LYS A 545 23.69 17.63 -14.36
N ILE A 546 23.03 17.95 -13.24
CA ILE A 546 23.44 17.49 -11.90
C ILE A 546 23.47 15.97 -11.82
N THR A 547 22.40 15.31 -12.27
CA THR A 547 22.28 13.86 -12.21
C THR A 547 23.34 13.18 -13.07
N LYS A 548 23.55 13.66 -14.29
CA LYS A 548 24.61 13.15 -15.18
C LYS A 548 25.98 13.28 -14.53
N LYS A 549 26.28 14.43 -13.92
CA LYS A 549 27.56 14.69 -13.28
C LYS A 549 27.81 13.81 -12.06
N LEU A 550 26.79 13.56 -11.23
CA LEU A 550 26.87 12.61 -10.12
C LEU A 550 27.21 11.20 -10.59
N LEU A 551 26.62 10.75 -11.71
CA LEU A 551 26.94 9.46 -12.32
C LEU A 551 28.37 9.42 -12.85
N GLU A 552 28.83 10.47 -13.53
CA GLU A 552 30.22 10.61 -14.00
C GLU A 552 31.24 10.60 -12.84
N MET A 553 30.86 11.16 -11.68
CA MET A 553 31.67 11.12 -10.45
C MET A 553 31.71 9.74 -9.80
N GLY A 554 30.90 8.77 -10.26
CA GLY A 554 30.88 7.40 -9.73
C GLY A 554 29.77 7.08 -8.74
N VAL A 555 28.82 8.01 -8.49
CA VAL A 555 27.63 7.70 -7.70
C VAL A 555 26.73 6.78 -8.50
N LYS A 556 26.29 5.66 -7.91
CA LYS A 556 25.44 4.70 -8.63
C LYS A 556 24.05 5.28 -8.86
N ALA A 557 23.43 4.95 -9.99
CA ALA A 557 22.05 5.34 -10.28
C ALA A 557 21.05 4.87 -9.19
N SER A 558 21.30 3.71 -8.57
CA SER A 558 20.47 3.19 -7.48
C SER A 558 20.55 4.03 -6.20
N ASP A 559 21.58 4.87 -6.05
CA ASP A 559 21.85 5.70 -4.88
C ASP A 559 21.39 7.16 -5.07
N ILE A 560 20.85 7.49 -6.25
CA ILE A 560 20.29 8.80 -6.60
C ILE A 560 18.77 8.70 -6.71
N GLY A 561 18.06 9.69 -6.18
CA GLY A 561 16.63 9.88 -6.38
C GLY A 561 16.33 11.29 -6.86
N VAL A 562 15.45 11.40 -7.86
CA VAL A 562 14.94 12.68 -8.33
C VAL A 562 13.47 12.80 -7.94
N ILE A 563 13.13 13.89 -7.24
CA ILE A 563 11.80 14.15 -6.70
C ILE A 563 11.28 15.46 -7.29
N SER A 564 10.01 15.47 -7.69
CA SER A 564 9.30 16.70 -8.03
C SER A 564 7.81 16.58 -7.66
N PRO A 565 7.10 17.66 -7.28
CA PRO A 565 5.69 17.56 -6.90
C PRO A 565 4.73 17.30 -8.07
N TYR A 566 5.17 17.46 -9.31
CA TYR A 566 4.29 17.52 -10.50
C TYR A 566 4.56 16.39 -11.49
N ASP A 567 3.52 15.66 -11.90
CA ASP A 567 3.62 14.54 -12.83
C ASP A 567 4.20 14.94 -14.19
N ASP A 568 3.79 16.10 -14.73
CA ASP A 568 4.35 16.60 -16.00
C ASP A 568 5.86 16.84 -15.93
N GLN A 569 6.37 17.31 -14.78
CA GLN A 569 7.81 17.48 -14.55
C GLN A 569 8.51 16.12 -14.47
N ILE A 570 7.91 15.14 -13.78
CA ILE A 570 8.43 13.76 -13.73
C ILE A 570 8.52 13.16 -15.13
N ASP A 571 7.49 13.33 -15.95
CA ASP A 571 7.49 12.88 -17.35
C ASP A 571 8.58 13.55 -18.17
N LEU A 572 8.79 14.86 -17.98
CA LEU A 572 9.85 15.60 -18.66
C LEU A 572 11.23 15.08 -18.26
N LEU A 573 11.48 14.97 -16.95
CA LEU A 573 12.73 14.47 -16.38
C LEU A 573 13.04 13.04 -16.84
N ARG A 574 12.04 12.16 -16.91
CA ARG A 574 12.23 10.78 -17.43
C ARG A 574 12.63 10.74 -18.90
N ARG A 575 12.12 11.66 -19.73
CA ARG A 575 12.54 11.77 -21.13
C ARG A 575 13.97 12.29 -21.27
N MET A 576 14.37 13.20 -20.38
CA MET A 576 15.70 13.81 -20.41
C MET A 576 16.78 12.92 -19.78
N ILE A 577 16.42 12.19 -18.72
CA ILE A 577 17.33 11.38 -17.90
C ILE A 577 16.90 9.92 -18.05
N ASN A 578 17.30 9.31 -19.16
CA ASN A 578 17.00 7.91 -19.44
C ASN A 578 18.13 7.00 -18.93
N VAL A 579 18.16 6.77 -17.61
CA VAL A 579 19.18 5.95 -16.93
C VAL A 579 18.51 4.79 -16.18
N GLU A 580 18.92 3.56 -16.49
CA GLU A 580 18.39 2.37 -15.81
C GLU A 580 18.76 2.39 -14.31
N GLY A 581 17.79 2.09 -13.45
CA GLY A 581 17.98 2.03 -11.99
C GLY A 581 17.86 3.39 -11.27
N LEU A 582 17.78 4.51 -12.00
CA LEU A 582 17.52 5.82 -11.41
C LEU A 582 16.02 5.99 -11.10
N GLU A 583 15.71 6.42 -9.88
CA GLU A 583 14.32 6.63 -9.47
C GLU A 583 13.89 8.10 -9.63
N ILE A 584 13.00 8.37 -10.59
CA ILE A 584 12.38 9.68 -10.82
C ILE A 584 10.88 9.56 -10.52
N LYS A 585 10.41 10.16 -9.42
CA LYS A 585 9.02 10.01 -8.93
C LYS A 585 8.50 11.28 -8.26
N THR A 586 7.18 11.37 -8.12
CA THR A 586 6.54 12.39 -7.29
C THR A 586 6.89 12.22 -5.81
N VAL A 587 6.66 13.26 -5.00
CA VAL A 587 6.85 13.21 -3.54
C VAL A 587 6.08 12.04 -2.93
N ASP A 588 4.79 11.93 -3.26
CA ASP A 588 3.89 10.85 -2.82
C ASP A 588 4.40 9.47 -3.30
N GLY A 589 4.86 9.37 -4.55
CA GLY A 589 5.46 8.14 -5.08
C GLY A 589 6.80 7.73 -4.45
N TYR A 590 7.46 8.65 -3.73
CA TYR A 590 8.73 8.41 -3.01
C TYR A 590 8.54 7.99 -1.55
N GLN A 591 7.29 7.86 -1.09
CA GLN A 591 7.00 7.52 0.30
C GLN A 591 7.59 6.16 0.70
N GLY A 592 8.15 6.09 1.91
CA GLY A 592 8.83 4.90 2.43
C GLY A 592 10.20 4.60 1.79
N ARG A 593 10.67 5.42 0.84
CA ARG A 593 12.00 5.28 0.20
C ARG A 593 13.01 6.23 0.82
N GLU A 594 14.28 6.04 0.49
CA GLU A 594 15.43 6.87 0.85
C GLU A 594 16.57 6.62 -0.13
N LYS A 595 17.44 7.61 -0.33
CA LYS A 595 18.63 7.53 -1.20
C LYS A 595 19.80 8.27 -0.59
N GLU A 596 21.00 7.93 -1.07
CA GLU A 596 22.23 8.60 -0.66
C GLU A 596 22.22 10.06 -1.12
N VAL A 597 21.78 10.30 -2.36
CA VAL A 597 21.56 11.63 -2.94
C VAL A 597 20.11 11.82 -3.36
N ILE A 598 19.51 12.95 -2.98
CA ILE A 598 18.21 13.39 -3.49
C ILE A 598 18.36 14.72 -4.21
N VAL A 599 17.76 14.82 -5.40
CA VAL A 599 17.64 16.04 -6.19
C VAL A 599 16.16 16.41 -6.28
N ILE A 600 15.79 17.62 -5.85
CA ILE A 600 14.41 18.12 -5.85
C ILE A 600 14.25 19.25 -6.86
N SER A 601 13.28 19.14 -7.77
CA SER A 601 12.80 20.26 -8.59
C SER A 601 11.45 20.74 -8.09
N PHE A 602 11.38 21.99 -7.63
CA PHE A 602 10.16 22.60 -7.08
C PHE A 602 9.19 23.08 -8.16
N VAL A 603 9.66 23.32 -9.39
CA VAL A 603 8.88 23.69 -10.60
C VAL A 603 8.31 25.09 -10.56
N ARG A 604 7.74 25.50 -9.43
CA ARG A 604 6.96 26.73 -9.30
C ARG A 604 7.83 27.96 -9.42
N SER A 605 7.52 28.76 -10.44
CA SER A 605 8.20 30.01 -10.78
C SER A 605 7.21 30.93 -11.48
N ASN A 606 6.63 31.88 -10.74
CA ASN A 606 5.60 32.80 -11.23
C ASN A 606 5.55 34.11 -10.42
N ASN A 607 5.18 35.21 -11.09
CA ASN A 607 5.10 36.54 -10.48
C ASN A 607 4.00 36.70 -9.42
N ARG A 608 3.13 35.70 -9.22
CA ARG A 608 2.02 35.75 -8.27
C ARG A 608 2.35 35.10 -6.92
N GLY A 609 3.49 34.43 -6.80
CA GLY A 609 3.85 33.67 -5.60
C GLY A 609 2.96 32.46 -5.35
N GLU A 610 2.25 31.95 -6.36
CA GLU A 610 1.33 30.81 -6.23
C GLU A 610 2.12 29.51 -6.10
N LEU A 611 1.86 28.73 -5.04
CA LEU A 611 2.60 27.50 -4.74
C LEU A 611 1.88 26.22 -5.16
N GLY A 612 0.55 26.21 -5.20
CA GLY A 612 -0.21 25.04 -5.62
C GLY A 612 0.09 23.81 -4.75
N PHE A 613 0.60 22.72 -5.33
CA PHE A 613 0.86 21.48 -4.60
C PHE A 613 1.92 21.61 -3.49
N LEU A 614 2.76 22.65 -3.57
CA LEU A 614 3.78 22.96 -2.57
C LEU A 614 3.21 23.57 -1.28
N GLU A 615 1.91 23.94 -1.24
CA GLU A 615 1.29 24.48 -0.03
C GLU A 615 1.20 23.44 1.10
N ASP A 616 1.15 22.14 0.79
CA ASP A 616 1.20 21.08 1.79
C ASP A 616 2.64 20.86 2.28
N LEU A 617 2.97 21.47 3.42
CA LEU A 617 4.30 21.39 4.03
C LEU A 617 4.70 19.96 4.44
N ARG A 618 3.76 19.03 4.56
CA ARG A 618 4.08 17.61 4.80
C ARG A 618 4.77 17.00 3.58
N ARG A 619 4.47 17.45 2.36
CA ARG A 619 5.22 17.08 1.14
C ARG A 619 6.64 17.58 1.19
N LEU A 620 6.86 18.82 1.65
CA LEU A 620 8.20 19.37 1.83
C LEU A 620 8.99 18.51 2.83
N ASN A 621 8.43 18.26 4.02
CA ASN A 621 9.04 17.40 5.04
C ASN A 621 9.36 16.01 4.48
N VAL A 622 8.44 15.41 3.73
CA VAL A 622 8.69 14.12 3.08
C VAL A 622 9.83 14.21 2.08
N ALA A 623 9.85 15.19 1.20
CA ALA A 623 10.85 15.29 0.12
C ALA A 623 12.28 15.48 0.67
N ILE A 624 12.46 16.40 1.63
CA ILE A 624 13.79 16.69 2.21
C ILE A 624 14.32 15.50 3.03
N THR A 625 13.45 14.78 3.74
CA THR A 625 13.85 13.67 4.62
C THR A 625 14.10 12.35 3.89
N ARG A 626 14.09 12.34 2.54
CA ARG A 626 14.50 11.19 1.72
C ARG A 626 16.01 11.10 1.52
N ALA A 627 16.74 12.22 1.69
CA ALA A 627 18.18 12.27 1.51
C ALA A 627 18.90 11.69 2.72
N LYS A 628 19.96 10.93 2.49
CA LYS A 628 20.88 10.51 3.55
C LYS A 628 22.06 11.46 3.66
N ARG A 629 22.84 11.59 2.59
CA ARG A 629 24.16 12.25 2.58
C ARG A 629 24.14 13.60 1.87
N LYS A 630 23.40 13.71 0.78
CA LYS A 630 23.31 14.96 0.01
C LYS A 630 21.91 15.26 -0.48
N LEU A 631 21.46 16.47 -0.22
CA LEU A 631 20.19 17.04 -0.66
C LEU A 631 20.48 18.26 -1.55
N ILE A 632 20.03 18.20 -2.79
CA ILE A 632 20.14 19.28 -3.77
C ILE A 632 18.73 19.72 -4.14
N MET A 633 18.43 21.00 -3.96
CA MET A 633 17.11 21.58 -4.25
C MET A 633 17.24 22.65 -5.32
N ILE A 634 16.32 22.64 -6.28
CA ILE A 634 16.24 23.61 -7.37
C ILE A 634 14.87 24.27 -7.30
N GLY A 635 14.83 25.60 -7.30
CA GLY A 635 13.58 26.35 -7.35
C GLY A 635 13.78 27.84 -7.47
N ASP A 636 12.68 28.56 -7.70
CA ASP A 636 12.66 30.02 -7.69
C ASP A 636 12.39 30.56 -6.28
N SER A 637 13.39 31.18 -5.65
CA SER A 637 13.21 31.74 -4.31
C SER A 637 12.16 32.84 -4.25
N LYS A 638 11.93 33.61 -5.33
CA LYS A 638 10.92 34.68 -5.34
C LYS A 638 9.52 34.11 -5.19
N THR A 639 9.23 33.03 -5.91
CA THR A 639 7.96 32.30 -5.78
C THR A 639 7.87 31.54 -4.46
N LEU A 640 8.90 30.78 -4.11
CA LEU A 640 8.86 29.90 -2.92
C LEU A 640 8.77 30.69 -1.61
N SER A 641 9.42 31.85 -1.51
CA SER A 641 9.40 32.67 -0.30
C SER A 641 8.06 33.33 0.00
N SER A 642 7.03 33.14 -0.84
CA SER A 642 5.65 33.50 -0.51
C SER A 642 5.10 32.68 0.67
N ASN A 643 5.72 31.54 0.97
CA ASN A 643 5.45 30.77 2.18
C ASN A 643 6.64 30.84 3.15
N GLU A 644 6.34 31.19 4.39
CA GLU A 644 7.35 31.41 5.45
C GLU A 644 8.22 30.19 5.74
N THR A 645 7.70 28.97 5.55
CA THR A 645 8.47 27.73 5.77
C THR A 645 9.56 27.56 4.71
N TYR A 646 9.21 27.81 3.44
CA TYR A 646 10.18 27.78 2.34
C TYR A 646 11.21 28.89 2.46
N LYS A 647 10.77 30.09 2.87
CA LYS A 647 11.68 31.20 3.17
C LYS A 647 12.70 30.82 4.24
N ARG A 648 12.26 30.27 5.38
CA ARG A 648 13.14 29.77 6.45
C ARG A 648 14.07 28.66 5.96
N LEU A 649 13.60 27.76 5.09
CA LEU A 649 14.45 26.72 4.49
C LEU A 649 15.59 27.34 3.67
N ILE A 650 15.27 28.29 2.80
CA ILE A 650 16.26 28.96 1.93
C ILE A 650 17.25 29.76 2.78
N GLU A 651 16.77 30.49 3.80
CA GLU A 651 17.63 31.21 4.75
C GLU A 651 18.54 30.28 5.54
N TYR A 652 18.02 29.14 6.00
CA TYR A 652 18.81 28.10 6.65
C TYR A 652 19.92 27.56 5.72
N VAL A 653 19.59 27.19 4.48
CA VAL A 653 20.59 26.71 3.52
C VAL A 653 21.63 27.79 3.20
N ARG A 654 21.23 29.06 3.17
CA ARG A 654 22.14 30.20 3.00
C ARG A 654 23.10 30.35 4.18
N GLY A 655 22.60 30.25 5.41
CA GLY A 655 23.44 30.26 6.62
C GLY A 655 24.43 29.10 6.68
N GLU A 656 24.05 27.94 6.14
CA GLU A 656 24.90 26.75 5.99
C GLU A 656 25.90 26.84 4.81
N GLY A 657 25.90 27.94 4.04
CA GLY A 657 26.81 28.12 2.90
C GLY A 657 26.47 27.26 1.68
N GLY A 658 25.27 26.67 1.63
CA GLY A 658 24.78 25.82 0.54
C GLY A 658 23.93 26.55 -0.51
N TYR A 659 23.78 27.87 -0.41
CA TYR A 659 22.96 28.67 -1.33
C TYR A 659 23.76 29.09 -2.57
N ILE A 660 23.25 28.76 -3.75
CA ILE A 660 23.92 28.98 -5.03
C ILE A 660 22.96 29.70 -5.97
N LEU A 661 23.40 30.80 -6.56
CA LEU A 661 22.70 31.45 -7.65
C LEU A 661 22.98 30.70 -8.95
N TRP A 662 21.93 30.34 -9.66
CA TRP A 662 22.07 29.77 -11.00
C TRP A 662 22.33 30.88 -12.02
N GLU A 663 23.42 30.74 -12.77
CA GLU A 663 23.80 31.62 -13.87
C GLU A 663 23.80 30.78 -15.16
N PRO A 664 22.95 31.09 -16.16
CA PRO A 664 22.78 30.30 -17.38
C PRO A 664 24.02 30.25 -18.29
#